data_AF-A0A956YRJ4-F1
#
_entry.id   AF-A0A956YRJ4-F1
#
_cell.length_a   1.000
_cell.length_b   1.000
_cell.length_c   1.000
_cell.angle_alpha   90.00
_cell.angle_beta   90.00
_cell.angle_gamma   90.00
#
_symmetry.space_group_name_H-M   'P 1'
#
loop_
_entity.id
_entity.type
_entity.pdbx_description
1 polymer ?
#
loop_
_entity_poly.entity_id
_entity_poly.type
_entity_poly.pdbx_seq_one_letter_code
_entity_poly.pdbx_strand_id
1 'polypeptide(L)'
;MRRIAKLTIALLVVVCMTALLSGASLAQTSDALVRFVHALPGAGAVDIYVNDAPAVRALGFGEASAYLRMPAGAQHIVTTQSGATTPLWQQDFAPTAGQSFTLVVSSTNPLTYAAFPDDLNSLPLGSARITAVHAIADAPTVDVVLADGRAVVAGLNYNQPYGTLDIPALTYELGVVPAGASVSDALIAPAPFSLDTGTSYMLVAYGSATNPQVLALSAPTNAEGNSGYVRFAHGVPGGPAVDVYANDTLIVPNLSEGESTDYIALPEGNYAVSLRATGTSDSVADASLSVGMEERITAAALLDGETVVVQPFADDTAAVDQLTAGFSVINGVLGASPVNLTLQAADGAPLTAAIAGGAQETAALTATDAAPTLMVNYGGSTSDNVALNVPVIYGGAYYTALAVSAESGIELIEFPPVSLAQTIGSAPGSSLVSAQPEPAVVVELPTAEPQVVEPVAPASDSEVVQATPPPAATAAPSGPTGRIILDPGANLQLRQYPSRDAFSLGLAPSGTVLIVNGREGAPVFLPDVATPTLAPEATEFVDPATLLEADADLAPGDTWLNVDYIAPDGGTINAWVNAQFLDVRDARGRKQRLADLPLVPNNQAGEARNTAVTPPPLPENIVQAIVLGLDAGVNLQIRRTPSTSGESLALVPNDTVMELLGVNEAREWAFVRYVQPEGGIVRGWVSTRFLRYTFRDRSIDYEEMETRELLNIIEDTQRGDMSSGAAGPIAPTQNPLRDVVVGTIQLNAGANLHLRRNPNANSESLALMPDGTQLIVSGRTDTAEWVQVEFEGQVGWTSSRYLSYTFNGASYDLQAIPVTVMLGITPTPEVTPSA
;
A
#
# COMPACT_ATOMS: atom_id res chain seq x y z
N MET A 1 32.04 20.22 67.68
CA MET A 1 30.64 20.05 67.20
C MET A 1 30.33 20.80 65.90
N ARG A 2 30.85 22.01 65.62
CA ARG A 2 30.53 22.76 64.37
C ARG A 2 31.20 22.29 63.06
N ARG A 3 32.26 21.46 63.11
CA ARG A 3 32.93 20.93 61.89
C ARG A 3 32.37 19.60 61.40
N ILE A 4 31.77 18.79 62.28
CA ILE A 4 31.14 17.52 61.91
C ILE A 4 29.76 17.77 61.27
N ALA A 5 28.99 18.74 61.78
CA ALA A 5 27.68 19.10 61.21
C ALA A 5 27.75 19.71 59.80
N LYS A 6 28.86 20.37 59.42
CA LYS A 6 29.03 20.91 58.06
C LYS A 6 29.42 19.82 57.04
N LEU A 7 30.06 18.75 57.49
CA LEU A 7 30.45 17.64 56.62
C LEU A 7 29.27 16.69 56.34
N THR A 8 28.37 16.50 57.31
CA THR A 8 27.14 15.71 57.10
C THR A 8 26.10 16.44 56.24
N ILE A 9 25.99 17.78 56.31
CA ILE A 9 25.09 18.53 55.41
C ILE A 9 25.66 18.61 53.99
N ALA A 10 26.98 18.75 53.83
CA ALA A 10 27.60 18.74 52.51
C ALA A 10 27.52 17.35 51.83
N LEU A 11 27.63 16.26 52.59
CA LEU A 11 27.50 14.90 52.05
C LEU A 11 26.03 14.55 51.73
N LEU A 12 25.06 15.06 52.49
CA LEU A 12 23.63 14.85 52.22
C LEU A 12 23.14 15.66 50.99
N VAL A 13 23.69 16.86 50.76
CA VAL A 13 23.35 17.68 49.57
C VAL A 13 24.00 17.13 48.30
N VAL A 14 25.20 16.52 48.39
CA VAL A 14 25.83 15.86 47.24
C VAL A 14 25.13 14.54 46.90
N VAL A 15 24.71 13.75 47.89
CA VAL A 15 23.93 12.51 47.64
C VAL A 15 22.51 12.81 47.15
N CYS A 16 21.89 13.94 47.56
CA CYS A 16 20.63 14.41 46.97
C CYS A 16 20.78 15.06 45.58
N MET A 17 21.95 15.59 45.20
CA MET A 17 22.18 16.10 43.85
C MET A 17 22.64 15.04 42.84
N THR A 18 23.21 13.92 43.28
CA THR A 18 23.57 12.80 42.38
C THR A 18 22.41 11.80 42.16
N ALA A 19 21.25 12.00 42.79
CA ALA A 19 20.03 11.25 42.51
C ALA A 19 19.06 11.97 41.54
N LEU A 20 19.46 13.11 40.97
CA LEU A 20 18.69 13.90 40.00
C LEU A 20 19.27 13.89 38.57
N LEU A 21 20.13 12.92 38.26
CA LEU A 21 20.70 12.71 36.92
C LEU A 21 20.38 11.34 36.33
N SER A 22 19.34 10.68 36.84
CA SER A 22 18.60 9.72 36.03
C SER A 22 17.62 10.53 35.19
N GLY A 23 18.11 11.10 34.10
CA GLY A 23 17.26 11.43 32.98
C GLY A 23 16.64 10.13 32.53
N ALA A 24 15.49 9.77 33.10
CA ALA A 24 14.53 8.97 32.38
C ALA A 24 14.22 9.81 31.16
N SER A 25 14.87 9.49 30.03
CA SER A 25 14.25 9.73 28.75
C SER A 25 12.87 9.11 28.89
N LEU A 26 11.84 9.95 29.06
CA LEU A 26 10.51 9.53 28.66
C LEU A 26 10.70 9.17 27.19
N ALA A 27 10.84 7.88 26.90
CA ALA A 27 10.57 7.39 25.57
C ALA A 27 9.11 7.80 25.36
N GLN A 28 8.91 8.94 24.71
CA GLN A 28 7.63 9.32 24.17
C GLN A 28 7.30 8.17 23.23
N THR A 29 6.48 7.22 23.67
CA THR A 29 5.98 6.16 22.81
C THR A 29 5.17 6.90 21.75
N SER A 30 5.76 7.12 20.58
CA SER A 30 5.08 7.81 19.49
C SER A 30 3.87 6.97 19.11
N ASP A 31 2.66 7.48 19.33
CA ASP A 31 1.46 6.84 18.81
C ASP A 31 1.57 6.64 17.29
N ALA A 32 0.81 5.69 16.76
CA ALA A 32 0.58 5.61 15.32
C ALA A 32 -0.48 6.61 14.90
N LEU A 33 -0.46 7.05 13.64
CA LEU A 33 -1.57 7.78 13.03
C LEU A 33 -2.42 6.79 12.24
N VAL A 34 -3.73 6.78 12.49
CA VAL A 34 -4.66 5.87 11.80
C VAL A 34 -5.87 6.65 11.28
N ARG A 35 -6.17 6.49 10.00
CA ARG A 35 -7.36 7.02 9.35
C ARG A 35 -8.24 5.89 8.84
N PHE A 36 -9.56 6.03 8.93
CA PHE A 36 -10.53 5.06 8.44
C PHE A 36 -11.20 5.56 7.17
N VAL A 37 -11.45 4.66 6.23
CA VAL A 37 -12.11 4.94 4.96
C VAL A 37 -13.24 3.95 4.75
N HIS A 38 -14.45 4.47 4.51
CA HIS A 38 -15.60 3.65 4.16
C HIS A 38 -15.79 3.61 2.64
N ALA A 39 -15.27 2.57 2.01
CA ALA A 39 -15.39 2.34 0.56
C ALA A 39 -16.35 1.19 0.20
N LEU A 40 -17.15 0.69 1.14
CA LEU A 40 -18.03 -0.46 0.97
C LEU A 40 -19.31 -0.12 0.18
N PRO A 41 -19.49 -0.61 -1.07
CA PRO A 41 -20.61 -0.20 -1.91
C PRO A 41 -21.97 -0.63 -1.34
N GLY A 42 -22.93 0.31 -1.34
CA GLY A 42 -24.31 0.05 -0.91
C GLY A 42 -24.53 -0.05 0.60
N ALA A 43 -23.49 0.13 1.42
CA ALA A 43 -23.63 0.26 2.87
C ALA A 43 -23.92 1.72 3.27
N GLY A 44 -24.74 1.90 4.31
CA GLY A 44 -24.98 3.22 4.92
C GLY A 44 -23.83 3.63 5.84
N ALA A 45 -23.87 4.86 6.36
CA ALA A 45 -22.84 5.37 7.26
C ALA A 45 -22.58 4.44 8.46
N VAL A 46 -21.34 4.39 8.92
CA VAL A 46 -20.88 3.51 10.01
C VAL A 46 -20.34 4.30 11.21
N ASP A 47 -20.46 3.70 12.39
CA ASP A 47 -19.77 4.16 13.60
C ASP A 47 -18.63 3.17 13.90
N ILE A 48 -17.47 3.71 14.28
CA ILE A 48 -16.26 2.93 14.56
C ILE A 48 -15.89 3.12 16.03
N TYR A 49 -15.74 2.00 16.72
CA TYR A 49 -15.33 1.94 18.11
C TYR A 49 -13.96 1.29 18.20
N VAL A 50 -13.09 1.85 19.02
CA VAL A 50 -11.77 1.29 19.32
C VAL A 50 -11.71 1.03 20.81
N ASN A 51 -11.46 -0.22 21.20
CA ASN A 51 -11.48 -0.67 22.60
C ASN A 51 -12.77 -0.24 23.34
N ASP A 52 -13.92 -0.55 22.73
CA ASP A 52 -15.28 -0.27 23.23
C ASP A 52 -15.69 1.20 23.34
N ALA A 53 -14.84 2.15 22.93
CA ALA A 53 -15.17 3.57 22.93
C ALA A 53 -15.36 4.14 21.52
N PRO A 54 -16.28 5.09 21.33
CA PRO A 54 -16.48 5.71 20.03
C PRO A 54 -15.21 6.45 19.62
N ALA A 55 -14.75 6.20 18.39
CA ALA A 55 -13.58 6.83 17.78
C ALA A 55 -13.94 7.61 16.52
N VAL A 56 -14.86 7.08 15.69
CA VAL A 56 -15.42 7.76 14.52
C VAL A 56 -16.94 7.58 14.50
N ARG A 57 -17.66 8.67 14.22
CA ARG A 57 -19.12 8.74 14.16
C ARG A 57 -19.55 9.00 12.72
N ALA A 58 -20.59 8.30 12.28
CA ALA A 58 -21.33 8.54 11.04
C ALA A 58 -20.46 8.66 9.78
N LEU A 59 -19.41 7.84 9.65
CA LEU A 59 -18.54 7.81 8.48
C LEU A 59 -19.31 7.27 7.26
N GLY A 60 -19.58 8.12 6.27
CA GLY A 60 -20.35 7.81 5.08
C GLY A 60 -19.57 7.04 4.00
N PHE A 61 -20.30 6.43 3.05
CA PHE A 61 -19.69 5.80 1.88
C PHE A 61 -18.97 6.85 1.01
N GLY A 62 -17.70 6.59 0.70
CA GLY A 62 -16.84 7.52 -0.02
C GLY A 62 -16.18 8.56 0.89
N GLU A 63 -16.28 8.43 2.21
CA GLU A 63 -15.67 9.35 3.17
C GLU A 63 -14.50 8.71 3.92
N ALA A 64 -13.66 9.58 4.48
CA ALA A 64 -12.57 9.22 5.37
C ALA A 64 -12.61 10.04 6.66
N SER A 65 -12.16 9.43 7.77
CA SER A 65 -11.92 10.18 9.00
C SER A 65 -10.70 11.08 8.87
N ALA A 66 -10.48 11.97 9.84
CA ALA A 66 -9.14 12.51 10.04
C ALA A 66 -8.18 11.42 10.58
N TYR A 67 -6.87 11.70 10.61
CA TYR A 67 -5.93 10.84 11.35
C TYR A 67 -6.19 10.95 12.84
N LEU A 68 -6.33 9.79 13.47
CA LEU A 68 -6.42 9.63 14.92
C LEU A 68 -5.08 9.11 15.44
N ARG A 69 -4.59 9.68 16.53
CA ARG A 69 -3.50 9.08 17.30
C ARG A 69 -4.01 7.81 17.97
N MET A 70 -3.38 6.70 17.65
CA MET A 70 -3.73 5.37 18.12
C MET A 70 -2.51 4.75 18.82
N PRO A 71 -2.66 4.26 20.06
CA PRO A 71 -1.57 3.58 20.76
C PRO A 71 -1.05 2.38 19.96
N ALA A 72 0.27 2.18 19.98
CA ALA A 72 0.88 1.03 19.32
C ALA A 72 0.50 -0.31 19.99
N GLY A 73 0.54 -1.39 19.22
CA GLY A 73 0.12 -2.72 19.68
C GLY A 73 -1.37 -2.99 19.45
N ALA A 74 -1.84 -4.18 19.83
CA ALA A 74 -3.17 -4.65 19.44
C ALA A 74 -4.30 -3.75 19.95
N GLN A 75 -5.11 -3.24 19.02
CA GLN A 75 -6.32 -2.46 19.22
C GLN A 75 -7.52 -3.24 18.69
N HIS A 76 -8.60 -3.28 19.47
CA HIS A 76 -9.82 -3.96 19.07
C HIS A 76 -10.77 -2.99 18.37
N ILE A 77 -11.02 -3.20 17.08
CA ILE A 77 -11.87 -2.34 16.26
C ILE A 77 -13.22 -3.03 16.06
N VAL A 78 -14.29 -2.30 16.39
CA VAL A 78 -15.68 -2.73 16.19
C VAL A 78 -16.37 -1.70 15.32
N THR A 79 -17.00 -2.14 14.22
CA THR A 79 -17.75 -1.24 13.35
C THR A 79 -19.23 -1.61 13.36
N THR A 80 -20.10 -0.62 13.58
CA THR A 80 -21.56 -0.78 13.54
C THR A 80 -22.15 0.11 12.45
N GLN A 81 -23.40 -0.18 12.04
CA GLN A 81 -24.15 0.83 11.29
C GLN A 81 -24.38 2.06 12.17
N SER A 82 -24.32 3.25 11.60
CA SER A 82 -24.45 4.50 12.35
C SER A 82 -25.75 4.54 13.16
N GLY A 83 -25.62 4.83 14.46
CA GLY A 83 -26.72 4.84 15.43
C GLY A 83 -27.21 3.46 15.88
N ALA A 84 -26.64 2.36 15.36
CA ALA A 84 -26.93 1.00 15.80
C ALA A 84 -25.88 0.49 16.80
N THR A 85 -26.28 -0.47 17.63
CA THR A 85 -25.43 -1.08 18.66
C THR A 85 -24.92 -2.49 18.31
N THR A 86 -25.40 -3.06 17.19
CA THR A 86 -25.00 -4.40 16.75
C THR A 86 -23.77 -4.29 15.83
N PRO A 87 -22.66 -4.99 16.13
CA PRO A 87 -21.49 -5.02 15.24
C PRO A 87 -21.83 -5.59 13.86
N LEU A 88 -21.39 -4.89 12.81
CA LEU A 88 -21.36 -5.41 11.45
C LEU A 88 -20.17 -6.35 11.27
N TRP A 89 -18.99 -5.93 11.74
CA TRP A 89 -17.79 -6.77 11.87
C TRP A 89 -16.89 -6.24 12.98
N GLN A 90 -15.88 -7.04 13.32
CA GLN A 90 -14.87 -6.73 14.32
C GLN A 90 -13.52 -7.25 13.83
N GLN A 91 -12.45 -6.53 14.16
CA GLN A 91 -11.10 -6.84 13.72
C GLN A 91 -10.09 -6.32 14.74
N ASP A 92 -9.05 -7.11 15.01
CA ASP A 92 -7.89 -6.62 15.74
C ASP A 92 -6.88 -6.00 14.76
N PHE A 93 -6.34 -4.84 15.12
CA PHE A 93 -5.31 -4.15 14.36
C PHE A 93 -4.18 -3.72 15.31
N ALA A 94 -2.94 -4.04 14.96
CA ALA A 94 -1.79 -3.71 15.79
C ALA A 94 -0.89 -2.68 15.07
N PRO A 95 -1.21 -1.37 15.16
CA PRO A 95 -0.37 -0.36 14.55
C PRO A 95 1.00 -0.29 15.22
N THR A 96 2.02 0.11 14.44
CA THR A 96 3.37 0.33 14.92
C THR A 96 3.57 1.80 15.29
N ALA A 97 4.24 2.04 16.42
CA ALA A 97 4.56 3.37 16.90
C ALA A 97 5.25 4.23 15.83
N GLY A 98 4.79 5.47 15.66
CA GLY A 98 5.38 6.44 14.71
C GLY A 98 5.15 6.12 13.23
N GLN A 99 4.29 5.14 12.91
CA GLN A 99 3.86 4.85 11.55
C GLN A 99 2.44 5.41 11.31
N SER A 100 2.13 5.70 10.05
CA SER A 100 0.82 6.17 9.62
C SER A 100 0.14 5.10 8.79
N PHE A 101 -1.17 4.90 8.98
CA PHE A 101 -1.96 3.91 8.27
C PHE A 101 -3.32 4.44 7.84
N THR A 102 -3.74 4.05 6.64
CA THR A 102 -5.11 4.20 6.15
C THR A 102 -5.79 2.83 6.11
N LEU A 103 -6.89 2.69 6.85
CA LEU A 103 -7.70 1.48 6.93
C LEU A 103 -8.92 1.59 6.02
N VAL A 104 -8.97 0.81 4.95
CA VAL A 104 -10.04 0.85 3.94
C VAL A 104 -10.89 -0.41 4.00
N VAL A 105 -12.21 -0.26 4.08
CA VAL A 105 -13.17 -1.36 3.89
C VAL A 105 -13.88 -1.19 2.55
N SER A 106 -13.79 -2.19 1.68
CA SER A 106 -14.30 -2.09 0.29
C SER A 106 -15.07 -3.32 -0.21
N SER A 107 -15.04 -4.43 0.53
CA SER A 107 -15.72 -5.69 0.18
C SER A 107 -16.46 -6.29 1.37
N THR A 108 -17.50 -7.08 1.10
CA THR A 108 -18.18 -7.92 2.10
C THR A 108 -17.56 -9.32 2.20
N ASN A 109 -16.62 -9.67 1.32
CA ASN A 109 -15.98 -10.98 1.28
C ASN A 109 -14.45 -10.85 1.00
N PRO A 110 -13.61 -10.80 2.05
CA PRO A 110 -13.99 -10.68 3.47
C PRO A 110 -14.42 -9.25 3.83
N LEU A 111 -15.39 -9.12 4.75
CA LEU A 111 -15.76 -7.84 5.37
C LEU A 111 -14.75 -7.47 6.44
N THR A 112 -13.69 -6.76 6.05
CA THR A 112 -12.58 -6.38 6.92
C THR A 112 -11.92 -5.09 6.41
N TYR A 113 -11.19 -4.38 7.28
CA TYR A 113 -10.29 -3.32 6.85
C TYR A 113 -9.01 -3.92 6.26
N ALA A 114 -8.66 -3.48 5.05
CA ALA A 114 -7.30 -3.54 4.51
C ALA A 114 -6.50 -2.36 5.03
N ALA A 115 -5.27 -2.61 5.51
CA ALA A 115 -4.40 -1.58 6.05
C ALA A 115 -3.31 -1.20 5.05
N PHE A 116 -3.22 0.08 4.73
CA PHE A 116 -2.20 0.63 3.84
C PHE A 116 -1.30 1.57 4.64
N PRO A 117 0.03 1.40 4.62
CA PRO A 117 0.94 2.35 5.23
C PRO A 117 0.94 3.67 4.43
N ASP A 118 0.95 4.79 5.14
CA ASP A 118 1.11 6.12 4.56
C ASP A 118 2.55 6.61 4.76
N ASP A 119 3.13 7.21 3.72
CA ASP A 119 4.47 7.81 3.77
C ASP A 119 4.38 9.33 3.86
N LEU A 120 4.42 9.83 5.10
CA LEU A 120 4.34 11.25 5.42
C LEU A 120 5.72 11.90 5.61
N ASN A 121 6.80 11.27 5.14
CA ASN A 121 8.13 11.89 5.17
C ASN A 121 8.15 13.21 4.39
N SER A 122 9.02 14.13 4.80
CA SER A 122 9.11 15.46 4.21
C SER A 122 9.39 15.42 2.71
N LEU A 123 8.86 16.41 2.00
CA LEU A 123 9.07 16.61 0.57
C LEU A 123 9.72 17.97 0.30
N PRO A 124 10.59 18.07 -0.72
CA PRO A 124 11.07 19.36 -1.19
C PRO A 124 9.92 20.25 -1.67
N LEU A 125 10.10 21.57 -1.54
CA LEU A 125 9.15 22.56 -2.08
C LEU A 125 8.96 22.34 -3.59
N GLY A 126 7.71 22.42 -4.05
CA GLY A 126 7.31 22.14 -5.43
C GLY A 126 7.09 20.65 -5.75
N SER A 127 7.16 19.77 -4.75
CA SER A 127 6.94 18.32 -4.92
C SER A 127 5.73 17.83 -4.10
N ALA A 128 5.03 16.84 -4.65
CA ALA A 128 3.94 16.11 -4.01
C ALA A 128 4.19 14.60 -4.12
N ARG A 129 3.54 13.82 -3.27
CA ARG A 129 3.64 12.36 -3.28
C ARG A 129 2.31 11.72 -3.66
N ILE A 130 2.33 10.70 -4.51
CA ILE A 130 1.15 9.89 -4.85
C ILE A 130 1.35 8.45 -4.42
N THR A 131 0.32 7.87 -3.82
CA THR A 131 0.08 6.44 -3.67
C THR A 131 -1.22 6.08 -4.35
N ALA A 132 -1.25 4.99 -5.13
CA ALA A 132 -2.48 4.48 -5.74
C ALA A 132 -2.93 3.18 -5.06
N VAL A 133 -4.24 3.06 -4.81
CA VAL A 133 -4.88 1.88 -4.22
C VAL A 133 -6.09 1.47 -5.06
N HIS A 134 -6.11 0.20 -5.49
CA HIS A 134 -7.28 -0.39 -6.16
C HIS A 134 -8.17 -1.10 -5.13
N ALA A 135 -9.34 -0.54 -4.85
CA ALA A 135 -10.31 -1.03 -3.89
C ALA A 135 -11.66 -1.41 -4.55
N ILE A 136 -11.72 -1.61 -5.87
CA ILE A 136 -12.93 -2.10 -6.56
C ILE A 136 -12.87 -3.63 -6.61
N ALA A 137 -13.58 -4.30 -5.69
CA ALA A 137 -13.46 -5.75 -5.47
C ALA A 137 -13.88 -6.63 -6.65
N ASP A 138 -14.77 -6.15 -7.53
CA ASP A 138 -15.30 -6.87 -8.69
C ASP A 138 -14.69 -6.42 -10.03
N ALA A 139 -13.69 -5.54 -10.00
CA ALA A 139 -12.93 -5.13 -11.19
C ALA A 139 -11.66 -5.97 -11.37
N PRO A 140 -11.17 -6.12 -12.62
CA PRO A 140 -9.87 -6.72 -12.89
C PRO A 140 -8.73 -5.85 -12.34
N THR A 141 -7.49 -6.30 -12.48
CA THR A 141 -6.30 -5.46 -12.30
C THR A 141 -6.42 -4.20 -13.17
N VAL A 142 -6.00 -3.05 -12.64
CA VAL A 142 -6.15 -1.74 -13.28
C VAL A 142 -4.81 -1.02 -13.46
N ASP A 143 -4.75 -0.10 -14.43
CA ASP A 143 -3.69 0.88 -14.56
C ASP A 143 -4.23 2.27 -14.22
N VAL A 144 -3.42 3.10 -13.55
CA VAL A 144 -3.64 4.55 -13.49
C VAL A 144 -2.90 5.15 -14.68
N VAL A 145 -3.63 5.87 -15.54
CA VAL A 145 -3.13 6.39 -16.81
C VAL A 145 -3.28 7.90 -16.91
N LEU A 146 -2.44 8.52 -17.72
CA LEU A 146 -2.65 9.87 -18.21
C LEU A 146 -3.73 9.90 -19.30
N ALA A 147 -4.22 11.09 -19.62
CA ALA A 147 -5.18 11.30 -20.72
C ALA A 147 -4.69 10.80 -22.09
N ASP A 148 -3.37 10.77 -22.32
CA ASP A 148 -2.77 10.22 -23.55
C ASP A 148 -2.65 8.69 -23.56
N GLY A 149 -3.08 8.01 -22.49
CA GLY A 149 -3.08 6.56 -22.33
C GLY A 149 -1.77 5.97 -21.81
N ARG A 150 -0.75 6.78 -21.51
CA ARG A 150 0.45 6.29 -20.82
C ARG A 150 0.12 5.92 -19.39
N ALA A 151 0.50 4.71 -18.98
CA ALA A 151 0.40 4.29 -17.58
C ALA A 151 1.40 5.05 -16.71
N VAL A 152 0.90 5.65 -15.62
CA VAL A 152 1.68 6.19 -14.51
C VAL A 152 1.90 5.10 -13.46
N VAL A 153 0.88 4.29 -13.24
CA VAL A 153 0.89 3.10 -12.38
C VAL A 153 0.32 1.95 -13.19
N ALA A 154 1.08 0.87 -13.37
CA ALA A 154 0.64 -0.29 -14.13
C ALA A 154 0.43 -1.51 -13.22
N GLY A 155 -0.59 -2.31 -13.51
CA GLY A 155 -0.80 -3.62 -12.89
C GLY A 155 -1.26 -3.56 -11.43
N LEU A 156 -2.05 -2.54 -11.05
CA LEU A 156 -2.53 -2.38 -9.68
C LEU A 156 -3.60 -3.43 -9.34
N ASN A 157 -3.23 -4.39 -8.48
CA ASN A 157 -4.12 -5.44 -8.03
C ASN A 157 -5.06 -4.95 -6.92
N TYR A 158 -6.23 -5.59 -6.82
CA TYR A 158 -7.19 -5.33 -5.76
C TYR A 158 -6.54 -5.46 -4.37
N ASN A 159 -6.78 -4.46 -3.51
CA ASN A 159 -6.23 -4.29 -2.16
C ASN A 159 -4.68 -4.29 -2.08
N GLN A 160 -3.98 -3.98 -3.17
CA GLN A 160 -2.53 -3.72 -3.14
C GLN A 160 -2.24 -2.25 -3.43
N PRO A 161 -1.37 -1.59 -2.63
CA PRO A 161 -0.82 -0.31 -3.02
C PRO A 161 0.31 -0.51 -4.05
N TYR A 162 0.46 0.42 -4.99
CA TYR A 162 1.60 0.41 -5.93
C TYR A 162 2.94 0.78 -5.26
N GLY A 163 2.89 1.51 -4.15
CA GLY A 163 4.03 2.24 -3.57
C GLY A 163 3.85 3.75 -3.74
N THR A 164 4.87 4.51 -3.34
CA THR A 164 4.85 5.99 -3.39
C THR A 164 5.65 6.50 -4.59
N LEU A 165 5.18 7.59 -5.19
CA LEU A 165 5.85 8.31 -6.27
C LEU A 165 5.89 9.80 -5.93
N ASP A 166 7.10 10.35 -5.85
CA ASP A 166 7.31 11.79 -5.66
C ASP A 166 7.39 12.45 -7.03
N ILE A 167 6.49 13.41 -7.28
CA ILE A 167 6.36 14.11 -8.57
C ILE A 167 6.17 15.61 -8.35
N PRO A 168 6.40 16.43 -9.38
CA PRO A 168 6.14 17.86 -9.30
C PRO A 168 4.68 18.16 -8.92
N ALA A 169 4.49 19.17 -8.06
CA ALA A 169 3.20 19.73 -7.68
C ALA A 169 2.57 20.47 -8.87
N LEU A 170 1.75 19.76 -9.65
CA LEU A 170 1.10 20.20 -10.87
C LEU A 170 -0.31 19.62 -10.95
N THR A 171 -1.08 20.06 -11.94
CA THR A 171 -2.33 19.39 -12.33
C THR A 171 -2.04 18.28 -13.34
N TYR A 172 -2.49 17.06 -13.05
CA TYR A 172 -2.37 15.89 -13.92
C TYR A 172 -3.76 15.40 -14.32
N GLU A 173 -3.97 15.04 -15.60
CA GLU A 173 -5.20 14.37 -16.02
C GLU A 173 -5.07 12.86 -15.81
N LEU A 174 -5.62 12.35 -14.72
CA LEU A 174 -5.50 10.95 -14.28
C LEU A 174 -6.79 10.18 -14.49
N GLY A 175 -6.69 8.97 -15.06
CA GLY A 175 -7.79 8.03 -15.21
C GLY A 175 -7.41 6.62 -14.76
N VAL A 176 -8.39 5.72 -14.70
CA VAL A 176 -8.21 4.31 -14.34
C VAL A 176 -8.80 3.43 -15.43
N VAL A 177 -7.96 2.56 -16.02
CA VAL A 177 -8.34 1.61 -17.08
C VAL A 177 -8.09 0.17 -16.61
N PRO A 178 -8.79 -0.84 -17.15
CA PRO A 178 -8.33 -2.22 -17.01
C PRO A 178 -6.89 -2.35 -17.50
N ALA A 179 -6.08 -3.18 -16.86
CA ALA A 179 -4.65 -3.26 -17.14
C ALA A 179 -4.37 -3.53 -18.64
N GLY A 180 -3.52 -2.68 -19.24
CA GLY A 180 -3.17 -2.71 -20.66
C GLY A 180 -4.27 -2.28 -21.63
N ALA A 181 -5.43 -1.82 -21.15
CA ALA A 181 -6.52 -1.32 -21.98
C ALA A 181 -6.30 0.14 -22.41
N SER A 182 -7.07 0.56 -23.42
CA SER A 182 -7.08 1.94 -23.91
C SER A 182 -7.91 2.83 -22.97
N VAL A 183 -7.66 4.15 -23.00
CA VAL A 183 -8.48 5.17 -22.31
C VAL A 183 -9.95 5.11 -22.74
N SER A 184 -10.24 4.61 -23.95
CA SER A 184 -11.61 4.37 -24.41
C SER A 184 -12.39 3.34 -23.58
N ASP A 185 -11.67 2.46 -22.89
CA ASP A 185 -12.22 1.40 -22.03
C ASP A 185 -12.07 1.76 -20.54
N ALA A 186 -11.86 3.04 -20.23
CA ALA A 186 -11.65 3.50 -18.86
C ALA A 186 -12.82 3.13 -17.95
N LEU A 187 -12.49 2.55 -16.79
CA LEU A 187 -13.41 2.43 -15.68
C LEU A 187 -13.69 3.83 -15.12
N ILE A 188 -12.64 4.64 -14.98
CA ILE A 188 -12.70 6.02 -14.53
C ILE A 188 -12.02 6.88 -15.58
N ALA A 189 -12.80 7.73 -16.24
CA ALA A 189 -12.28 8.61 -17.29
C ALA A 189 -11.21 9.57 -16.73
N PRO A 190 -10.17 9.91 -17.52
CA PRO A 190 -9.19 10.90 -17.12
C PRO A 190 -9.83 12.23 -16.73
N ALA A 191 -9.46 12.74 -15.56
CA ALA A 191 -9.92 14.02 -15.03
C ALA A 191 -8.74 14.79 -14.40
N PRO A 192 -8.76 16.13 -14.42
CA PRO A 192 -7.70 16.93 -13.81
C PRO A 192 -7.64 16.71 -12.30
N PHE A 193 -6.43 16.50 -11.80
CA PHE A 193 -6.11 16.31 -10.40
C PHE A 193 -4.92 17.19 -10.03
N SER A 194 -5.17 18.20 -9.20
CA SER A 194 -4.14 19.12 -8.70
C SER A 194 -3.41 18.52 -7.51
N LEU A 195 -2.09 18.66 -7.51
CA LEU A 195 -1.21 18.25 -6.43
C LEU A 195 -0.54 19.45 -5.80
N ASP A 196 -0.76 19.62 -4.50
CA ASP A 196 -0.15 20.68 -3.71
C ASP A 196 1.23 20.24 -3.20
N THR A 197 2.14 21.20 -3.07
CA THR A 197 3.48 20.93 -2.52
C THR A 197 3.39 20.42 -1.09
N GLY A 198 4.33 19.54 -0.71
CA GLY A 198 4.42 19.06 0.67
C GLY A 198 3.24 18.19 1.10
N THR A 199 2.46 17.67 0.15
CA THR A 199 1.26 16.86 0.40
C THR A 199 1.44 15.45 -0.14
N SER A 200 1.07 14.46 0.67
CA SER A 200 0.96 13.06 0.26
C SER A 200 -0.50 12.73 -0.06
N TYR A 201 -0.74 12.26 -1.28
CA TYR A 201 -2.03 11.87 -1.80
C TYR A 201 -2.13 10.34 -1.90
N MET A 202 -3.21 9.77 -1.37
CA MET A 202 -3.62 8.38 -1.62
C MET A 202 -4.88 8.39 -2.50
N LEU A 203 -4.71 7.95 -3.75
CA LEU A 203 -5.78 7.82 -4.73
C LEU A 203 -6.39 6.42 -4.60
N VAL A 204 -7.59 6.34 -4.02
CA VAL A 204 -8.31 5.08 -3.82
C VAL A 204 -9.38 4.96 -4.91
N ALA A 205 -9.21 4.03 -5.85
CA ALA A 205 -10.27 3.64 -6.78
C ALA A 205 -11.23 2.68 -6.05
N TYR A 206 -12.51 3.00 -5.91
CA TYR A 206 -13.48 2.22 -5.14
C TYR A 206 -14.86 2.17 -5.81
N GLY A 207 -15.83 1.49 -5.19
CA GLY A 207 -17.16 1.27 -5.77
C GLY A 207 -17.28 -0.13 -6.38
N SER A 208 -17.96 -0.23 -7.52
CA SER A 208 -18.06 -1.47 -8.31
C SER A 208 -17.52 -1.26 -9.72
N ALA A 209 -17.21 -2.33 -10.44
CA ALA A 209 -16.75 -2.25 -11.83
C ALA A 209 -17.76 -1.54 -12.76
N THR A 210 -19.05 -1.53 -12.39
CA THR A 210 -20.14 -0.86 -13.12
C THR A 210 -20.44 0.56 -12.62
N ASN A 211 -19.96 0.94 -11.45
CA ASN A 211 -20.07 2.28 -10.89
C ASN A 211 -18.81 2.62 -10.07
N PRO A 212 -17.67 2.77 -10.76
CA PRO A 212 -16.39 3.06 -10.11
C PRO A 212 -16.30 4.54 -9.71
N GLN A 213 -15.58 4.81 -8.63
CA GLN A 213 -15.36 6.14 -8.05
C GLN A 213 -13.90 6.29 -7.62
N VAL A 214 -13.42 7.52 -7.46
CA VAL A 214 -12.11 7.83 -6.88
C VAL A 214 -12.30 8.64 -5.62
N LEU A 215 -11.62 8.24 -4.56
CA LEU A 215 -11.45 9.03 -3.36
C LEU A 215 -9.98 9.45 -3.27
N ALA A 216 -9.75 10.75 -3.37
CA ALA A 216 -8.43 11.33 -3.17
C ALA A 216 -8.29 11.75 -1.71
N LEU A 217 -7.38 11.09 -1.00
CA LEU A 217 -7.06 11.41 0.38
C LEU A 217 -5.77 12.19 0.42
N SER A 218 -5.78 13.39 0.98
CA SER A 218 -4.58 14.18 1.23
C SER A 218 -4.10 14.03 2.67
N ALA A 219 -2.82 14.30 2.88
CA ALA A 219 -2.20 14.44 4.17
C ALA A 219 -0.96 15.34 4.03
N PRO A 220 -0.77 16.33 4.92
CA PRO A 220 0.46 17.09 4.91
C PRO A 220 1.64 16.20 5.29
N THR A 221 2.76 16.36 4.59
CA THR A 221 4.01 15.71 4.94
C THR A 221 4.69 16.39 6.12
N ASN A 222 5.63 15.68 6.74
CA ASN A 222 6.43 16.21 7.83
C ASN A 222 7.22 17.44 7.37
N ALA A 223 7.35 18.42 8.25
CA ALA A 223 8.14 19.61 7.98
C ALA A 223 9.65 19.30 7.90
N GLU A 224 10.36 20.05 7.05
CA GLU A 224 11.82 20.09 7.07
C GLU A 224 12.31 21.13 8.09
N GLY A 225 13.22 20.73 8.98
CA GLY A 225 13.87 21.65 9.92
C GLY A 225 12.89 22.54 10.70
N ASN A 226 13.25 23.83 10.84
CA ASN A 226 12.35 24.84 11.42
C ASN A 226 11.38 25.32 10.35
N SER A 227 10.09 25.04 10.54
CA SER A 227 9.03 25.43 9.62
C SER A 227 7.83 25.98 10.36
N GLY A 228 7.03 26.80 9.67
CA GLY A 228 5.64 27.06 9.99
C GLY A 228 4.71 26.31 9.03
N TYR A 229 3.40 26.46 9.22
CA TYR A 229 2.37 25.76 8.46
C TYR A 229 1.42 26.79 7.84
N VAL A 230 1.33 26.81 6.52
CA VAL A 230 0.51 27.77 5.78
C VAL A 230 -0.50 27.02 4.94
N ARG A 231 -1.76 27.43 4.97
CA ARG A 231 -2.76 27.00 3.98
C ARG A 231 -3.30 28.19 3.22
N PHE A 232 -3.70 27.96 1.98
CA PHE A 232 -4.24 28.98 1.09
C PHE A 232 -5.72 28.75 0.86
N ALA A 233 -6.48 29.84 0.71
CA ALA A 233 -7.90 29.77 0.39
C ALA A 233 -8.28 30.83 -0.64
N HIS A 234 -9.15 30.48 -1.57
CA HIS A 234 -9.62 31.39 -2.61
C HIS A 234 -11.03 31.89 -2.30
N GLY A 235 -11.11 33.02 -1.63
CA GLY A 235 -12.37 33.70 -1.26
C GLY A 235 -12.79 34.83 -2.20
N VAL A 236 -12.24 34.93 -3.42
CA VAL A 236 -12.61 35.98 -4.38
C VAL A 236 -13.85 35.56 -5.18
N PRO A 237 -14.99 36.25 -5.02
CA PRO A 237 -16.24 35.84 -5.63
C PRO A 237 -16.24 36.04 -7.16
N GLY A 238 -16.64 35.02 -7.92
CA GLY A 238 -16.62 35.02 -9.38
C GLY A 238 -15.20 35.12 -9.99
N GLY A 239 -14.16 34.87 -9.20
CA GLY A 239 -12.77 34.94 -9.63
C GLY A 239 -12.34 33.72 -10.48
N PRO A 240 -11.33 33.86 -11.36
CA PRO A 240 -10.76 32.70 -12.04
C PRO A 240 -9.97 31.83 -11.05
N ALA A 241 -9.87 30.53 -11.30
CA ALA A 241 -8.95 29.67 -10.55
C ALA A 241 -7.51 30.19 -10.64
N VAL A 242 -6.75 30.09 -9.55
CA VAL A 242 -5.40 30.64 -9.45
C VAL A 242 -4.34 29.59 -9.13
N ASP A 243 -3.16 29.77 -9.69
CA ASP A 243 -1.93 29.13 -9.26
C ASP A 243 -1.28 29.98 -8.16
N VAL A 244 -0.88 29.35 -7.04
CA VAL A 244 -0.16 30.01 -5.94
C VAL A 244 1.33 29.72 -6.07
N TYR A 245 2.13 30.78 -6.13
CA TYR A 245 3.59 30.71 -6.14
C TYR A 245 4.16 31.25 -4.83
N ALA A 246 5.22 30.60 -4.32
CA ALA A 246 6.07 31.11 -3.25
C ALA A 246 7.51 31.22 -3.75
N ASN A 247 8.06 32.45 -3.77
CA ASN A 247 9.39 32.74 -4.32
C ASN A 247 9.57 32.16 -5.74
N ASP A 248 8.57 32.36 -6.61
CA ASP A 248 8.48 31.84 -7.98
C ASP A 248 8.39 30.30 -8.13
N THR A 249 8.33 29.55 -7.03
CA THR A 249 8.03 28.11 -7.06
C THR A 249 6.51 27.91 -6.99
N LEU A 250 5.94 27.17 -7.94
CA LEU A 250 4.53 26.78 -7.89
C LEU A 250 4.31 25.83 -6.70
N ILE A 251 3.41 26.21 -5.79
CA ILE A 251 3.13 25.45 -4.57
C ILE A 251 1.71 24.89 -4.52
N VAL A 252 0.75 25.54 -5.19
CA VAL A 252 -0.65 25.10 -5.26
C VAL A 252 -1.16 25.38 -6.67
N PRO A 253 -1.35 24.36 -7.51
CA PRO A 253 -1.88 24.54 -8.86
C PRO A 253 -3.42 24.55 -8.87
N ASN A 254 -4.00 25.45 -9.66
CA ASN A 254 -5.45 25.49 -9.93
C ASN A 254 -6.33 25.50 -8.66
N LEU A 255 -6.07 26.41 -7.73
CA LEU A 255 -6.93 26.67 -6.57
C LEU A 255 -8.18 27.44 -7.02
N SER A 256 -9.33 26.79 -6.99
CA SER A 256 -10.60 27.37 -7.47
C SER A 256 -11.28 28.22 -6.40
N GLU A 257 -12.19 29.11 -6.83
CA GLU A 257 -13.07 29.83 -5.91
C GLU A 257 -13.82 28.87 -4.97
N GLY A 258 -13.82 29.20 -3.68
CA GLY A 258 -14.46 28.39 -2.66
C GLY A 258 -13.60 27.23 -2.15
N GLU A 259 -12.38 27.05 -2.65
CA GLU A 259 -11.48 25.99 -2.22
C GLU A 259 -10.42 26.49 -1.22
N SER A 260 -9.88 25.55 -0.45
CA SER A 260 -8.75 25.75 0.44
C SER A 260 -7.83 24.54 0.43
N THR A 261 -6.54 24.75 0.67
CA THR A 261 -5.55 23.68 0.79
C THR A 261 -5.53 23.11 2.20
N ASP A 262 -4.87 21.95 2.36
CA ASP A 262 -4.32 21.55 3.65
C ASP A 262 -3.17 22.49 4.09
N TYR A 263 -2.71 22.33 5.33
CA TYR A 263 -1.52 23.03 5.78
C TYR A 263 -0.26 22.51 5.09
N ILE A 264 0.43 23.39 4.40
CA ILE A 264 1.72 23.16 3.77
C ILE A 264 2.81 23.60 4.76
N ALA A 265 3.75 22.69 5.06
CA ALA A 265 4.93 23.05 5.84
C ALA A 265 5.86 23.92 4.97
N LEU A 266 6.16 25.13 5.43
CA LEU A 266 7.12 26.04 4.78
C LEU A 266 8.24 26.36 5.77
N PRO A 267 9.52 26.30 5.35
CA PRO A 267 10.64 26.74 6.17
C PRO A 267 10.41 28.14 6.76
N GLU A 268 10.88 28.37 7.98
CA GLU A 268 10.82 29.69 8.62
C GLU A 268 11.47 30.76 7.72
N GLY A 269 10.76 31.86 7.44
CA GLY A 269 11.26 32.89 6.53
C GLY A 269 10.19 33.80 5.94
N ASN A 270 10.62 34.69 5.05
CA ASN A 270 9.72 35.57 4.28
C ASN A 270 9.58 35.04 2.86
N TYR A 271 8.34 34.99 2.38
CA TYR A 271 7.98 34.51 1.05
C TYR A 271 7.30 35.62 0.25
N ALA A 272 7.74 35.79 -1.00
CA ALA A 272 6.96 36.51 -2.00
C ALA A 272 5.88 35.55 -2.53
N VAL A 273 4.63 35.81 -2.15
CA VAL A 273 3.47 35.03 -2.60
C VAL A 273 2.86 35.73 -3.81
N SER A 274 2.67 35.00 -4.91
CA SER A 274 2.05 35.50 -6.13
C SER A 274 0.90 34.58 -6.53
N LEU A 275 -0.29 35.14 -6.69
CA LEU A 275 -1.45 34.48 -7.29
C LEU A 275 -1.49 34.81 -8.77
N ARG A 276 -1.48 33.79 -9.62
CA ARG A 276 -1.56 33.94 -11.08
C ARG A 276 -2.78 33.22 -11.61
N ALA A 277 -3.43 33.74 -12.64
CA ALA A 277 -4.53 33.01 -13.27
C ALA A 277 -4.00 31.67 -13.81
N THR A 278 -4.71 30.57 -13.52
CA THR A 278 -4.22 29.19 -13.74
C THR A 278 -3.68 28.98 -15.15
N GLY A 279 -2.47 28.43 -15.25
CA GLY A 279 -1.82 28.11 -16.52
C GLY A 279 -1.33 29.32 -17.31
N THR A 280 -1.35 30.51 -16.72
CA THR A 280 -0.88 31.77 -17.34
C THR A 280 0.17 32.47 -16.47
N SER A 281 0.79 33.51 -17.02
CA SER A 281 1.66 34.42 -16.25
C SER A 281 0.93 35.65 -15.70
N ASP A 282 -0.39 35.73 -15.86
CA ASP A 282 -1.16 36.93 -15.51
C ASP A 282 -1.34 36.99 -13.99
N SER A 283 -0.71 37.98 -13.35
CA SER A 283 -0.82 38.20 -11.90
C SER A 283 -2.23 38.67 -11.53
N VAL A 284 -2.81 38.02 -10.52
CA VAL A 284 -4.08 38.37 -9.88
C VAL A 284 -3.83 39.18 -8.61
N ALA A 285 -2.87 38.75 -7.79
CA ALA A 285 -2.47 39.44 -6.56
C ALA A 285 -1.05 39.02 -6.14
N ASP A 286 -0.35 39.92 -5.47
CA ASP A 286 0.97 39.67 -4.89
C ASP A 286 0.97 40.09 -3.41
N ALA A 287 1.66 39.33 -2.58
CA ALA A 287 1.79 39.60 -1.15
C ALA A 287 3.15 39.15 -0.61
N SER A 288 3.50 39.65 0.58
CA SER A 288 4.63 39.13 1.35
C SER A 288 4.08 38.39 2.57
N LEU A 289 4.55 37.16 2.77
CA LEU A 289 4.15 36.31 3.87
C LEU A 289 5.36 36.01 4.76
N SER A 290 5.28 36.35 6.04
CA SER A 290 6.28 35.95 7.04
C SER A 290 5.79 34.67 7.71
N VAL A 291 6.64 33.66 7.79
CA VAL A 291 6.35 32.37 8.40
C VAL A 291 7.32 32.14 9.55
N GLY A 292 6.80 32.11 10.78
CA GLY A 292 7.55 31.76 11.99
C GLY A 292 7.59 30.25 12.27
N MET A 293 8.51 29.83 13.12
CA MET A 293 8.58 28.44 13.60
C MET A 293 7.29 28.03 14.33
N GLU A 294 6.71 26.89 13.94
CA GLU A 294 5.44 26.33 14.44
C GLU A 294 4.20 27.23 14.27
N GLU A 295 4.35 28.40 13.63
CA GLU A 295 3.25 29.30 13.35
C GLU A 295 2.29 28.66 12.35
N ARG A 296 0.97 28.83 12.56
CA ARG A 296 -0.07 28.37 11.64
C ARG A 296 -0.76 29.56 11.04
N ILE A 297 -0.83 29.62 9.72
CA ILE A 297 -1.37 30.76 8.99
C ILE A 297 -2.38 30.29 7.94
N THR A 298 -3.52 30.95 7.90
CA THR A 298 -4.46 30.91 6.78
C THR A 298 -4.24 32.14 5.91
N ALA A 299 -3.74 31.95 4.68
CA ALA A 299 -3.58 33.01 3.69
C ALA A 299 -4.77 33.00 2.73
N ALA A 300 -5.71 33.93 2.92
CA ALA A 300 -6.92 33.98 2.10
C ALA A 300 -6.82 35.06 1.01
N ALA A 301 -7.10 34.68 -0.24
CA ALA A 301 -7.35 35.62 -1.32
C ALA A 301 -8.76 36.21 -1.14
N LEU A 302 -8.86 37.52 -0.95
CA LEU A 302 -10.11 38.23 -0.65
C LEU A 302 -10.28 39.43 -1.56
N LEU A 303 -11.54 39.84 -1.76
CA LEU A 303 -11.88 41.04 -2.51
C LEU A 303 -11.95 42.25 -1.55
N ASP A 304 -11.08 43.23 -1.75
CA ASP A 304 -11.16 44.56 -1.13
C ASP A 304 -11.56 45.59 -2.21
N GLY A 305 -12.84 45.96 -2.21
CA GLY A 305 -13.42 46.78 -3.27
C GLY A 305 -13.42 46.07 -4.63
N GLU A 306 -12.57 46.53 -5.55
CA GLU A 306 -12.36 45.91 -6.87
C GLU A 306 -11.00 45.20 -6.97
N THR A 307 -10.23 45.17 -5.88
CA THR A 307 -8.87 44.62 -5.85
C THR A 307 -8.81 43.32 -5.09
N VAL A 308 -8.04 42.36 -5.60
CA VAL A 308 -7.75 41.11 -4.88
C VAL A 308 -6.53 41.33 -3.97
N VAL A 309 -6.66 40.93 -2.71
CA VAL A 309 -5.59 40.96 -1.72
C VAL A 309 -5.39 39.57 -1.13
N VAL A 310 -4.16 39.22 -0.76
CA VAL A 310 -3.89 38.01 0.04
C VAL A 310 -3.69 38.44 1.48
N GLN A 311 -4.65 38.11 2.34
CA GLN A 311 -4.63 38.46 3.75
C GLN A 311 -4.22 37.24 4.59
N PRO A 312 -3.11 37.32 5.34
CA PRO A 312 -2.74 36.28 6.30
C PRO A 312 -3.53 36.45 7.60
N PHE A 313 -3.99 35.33 8.14
CA PHE A 313 -4.57 35.25 9.47
C PHE A 313 -3.86 34.17 10.29
N ALA A 314 -3.47 34.50 11.52
CA ALA A 314 -2.80 33.56 12.41
C ALA A 314 -3.84 32.66 13.09
N ASP A 315 -3.68 31.35 12.91
CA ASP A 315 -4.58 30.34 13.47
C ASP A 315 -4.23 30.05 14.93
N ASP A 316 -5.12 30.44 15.86
CA ASP A 316 -4.96 30.15 17.29
C ASP A 316 -5.37 28.71 17.61
N THR A 317 -4.37 27.84 17.77
CA THR A 317 -4.57 26.42 18.11
C THR A 317 -4.26 26.11 19.58
N ALA A 318 -4.03 27.12 20.43
CA ALA A 318 -3.50 26.91 21.79
C ALA A 318 -4.48 26.15 22.70
N ALA A 319 -5.78 26.30 22.48
CA ALA A 319 -6.83 25.64 23.26
C ALA A 319 -7.17 24.21 22.77
N VAL A 320 -6.57 23.75 21.67
CA VAL A 320 -6.90 22.45 21.07
C VAL A 320 -6.18 21.32 21.83
N ASP A 321 -6.96 20.42 22.42
CA ASP A 321 -6.48 19.22 23.12
C ASP A 321 -7.37 18.02 22.80
N GLN A 322 -7.07 16.83 23.29
CA GLN A 322 -7.82 15.61 22.93
C GLN A 322 -9.35 15.68 23.15
N LEU A 323 -9.86 16.55 24.04
CA LEU A 323 -11.30 16.71 24.35
C LEU A 323 -11.88 18.05 23.84
N THR A 324 -11.01 18.99 23.50
CA THR A 324 -11.36 20.35 23.12
C THR A 324 -10.98 20.62 21.66
N ALA A 325 -11.97 20.95 20.85
CA ALA A 325 -11.81 21.44 19.49
C ALA A 325 -11.58 22.96 19.47
N GLY A 326 -10.88 23.45 18.46
CA GLY A 326 -10.85 24.86 18.10
C GLY A 326 -11.76 25.10 16.89
N PHE A 327 -12.62 26.11 16.95
CA PHE A 327 -13.47 26.51 15.83
C PHE A 327 -13.20 27.96 15.48
N SER A 328 -12.48 28.17 14.39
CA SER A 328 -12.13 29.48 13.87
C SER A 328 -13.15 29.99 12.86
N VAL A 329 -13.50 31.26 12.99
CA VAL A 329 -14.29 31.98 11.98
C VAL A 329 -13.48 33.17 11.51
N ILE A 330 -13.24 33.22 10.20
CA ILE A 330 -12.60 34.34 9.52
C ILE A 330 -13.70 35.13 8.81
N ASN A 331 -13.82 36.41 9.14
CA ASN A 331 -14.71 37.31 8.42
C ASN A 331 -13.93 37.97 7.26
N GLY A 332 -13.94 37.34 6.09
CA GLY A 332 -13.30 37.81 4.88
C GLY A 332 -14.05 38.92 4.14
N VAL A 333 -15.15 39.43 4.68
CA VAL A 333 -15.91 40.54 4.09
C VAL A 333 -15.20 41.86 4.39
N LEU A 334 -14.47 42.36 3.40
CA LEU A 334 -13.75 43.63 3.48
C LEU A 334 -14.63 44.81 3.01
N GLY A 335 -14.40 46.01 3.56
CA GLY A 335 -15.07 47.24 3.11
C GLY A 335 -15.92 47.98 4.15
N ALA A 336 -16.70 48.97 3.68
CA ALA A 336 -17.30 50.02 4.53
C ALA A 336 -18.64 49.66 5.21
N SER A 337 -19.34 48.61 4.75
CA SER A 337 -20.60 48.17 5.35
C SER A 337 -20.31 47.18 6.49
N PRO A 338 -20.71 47.46 7.75
CA PRO A 338 -20.32 46.63 8.89
C PRO A 338 -21.10 45.31 8.92
N VAL A 339 -20.54 44.28 8.30
CA VAL A 339 -20.95 42.88 8.51
C VAL A 339 -20.17 42.35 9.71
N ASN A 340 -20.88 41.97 10.77
CA ASN A 340 -20.29 41.32 11.93
C ASN A 340 -20.80 39.90 12.06
N LEU A 341 -19.90 38.96 12.34
CA LEU A 341 -20.23 37.57 12.53
C LEU A 341 -20.19 37.19 14.01
N THR A 342 -20.96 36.19 14.40
CA THR A 342 -20.88 35.61 15.74
C THR A 342 -21.12 34.11 15.64
N LEU A 343 -20.14 33.32 16.06
CA LEU A 343 -20.33 31.89 16.18
C LEU A 343 -21.24 31.60 17.37
N GLN A 344 -22.23 30.74 17.20
CA GLN A 344 -23.19 30.37 18.22
C GLN A 344 -23.22 28.86 18.42
N ALA A 345 -23.43 28.45 19.66
CA ALA A 345 -23.75 27.07 19.98
C ALA A 345 -25.12 26.69 19.41
N ALA A 346 -25.44 25.39 19.38
CA ALA A 346 -26.71 24.89 18.86
C ALA A 346 -27.95 25.43 19.62
N ASP A 347 -27.79 25.92 20.85
CA ASP A 347 -28.84 26.56 21.64
C ASP A 347 -28.95 28.09 21.40
N GLY A 348 -28.14 28.65 20.50
CA GLY A 348 -28.07 30.07 20.16
C GLY A 348 -27.18 30.91 21.07
N ALA A 349 -26.52 30.33 22.08
CA ALA A 349 -25.59 31.06 22.93
C ALA A 349 -24.34 31.49 22.14
N PRO A 350 -23.88 32.75 22.26
CA PRO A 350 -22.68 33.20 21.56
C PRO A 350 -21.42 32.51 22.11
N LEU A 351 -20.63 31.95 21.20
CA LEU A 351 -19.34 31.31 21.48
C LEU A 351 -18.16 32.29 21.25
N THR A 352 -18.35 33.28 20.39
CA THR A 352 -17.37 34.34 20.12
C THR A 352 -17.96 35.72 20.39
N ALA A 353 -17.09 36.72 20.49
CA ALA A 353 -17.50 38.11 20.32
C ALA A 353 -17.91 38.39 18.86
N ALA A 354 -18.42 39.61 18.60
CA ALA A 354 -18.69 40.07 17.25
C ALA A 354 -17.39 40.22 16.44
N ILE A 355 -17.30 39.49 15.33
CA ILE A 355 -16.12 39.41 14.46
C ILE A 355 -16.31 40.42 13.33
N ALA A 356 -15.54 41.51 13.35
CA ALA A 356 -15.58 42.54 12.33
C ALA A 356 -14.97 42.06 11.00
N GLY A 357 -15.29 42.74 9.89
CA GLY A 357 -14.69 42.47 8.59
C GLY A 357 -13.16 42.56 8.63
N GLY A 358 -12.48 41.58 8.05
CA GLY A 358 -11.02 41.43 8.07
C GLY A 358 -10.45 40.89 9.39
N ALA A 359 -11.29 40.39 10.31
CA ALA A 359 -10.87 39.80 11.58
C ALA A 359 -11.15 38.29 11.66
N GLN A 360 -10.48 37.62 12.60
CA GLN A 360 -10.67 36.21 12.96
C GLN A 360 -10.88 36.08 14.46
N GLU A 361 -11.73 35.14 14.88
CA GLU A 361 -11.85 34.70 16.27
C GLU A 361 -11.96 33.17 16.32
N THR A 362 -11.40 32.56 17.36
CA THR A 362 -11.47 31.11 17.59
C THR A 362 -12.19 30.80 18.90
N ALA A 363 -13.19 29.92 18.85
CA ALA A 363 -13.87 29.39 20.03
C ALA A 363 -13.32 28.00 20.40
N ALA A 364 -13.23 27.73 21.70
CA ALA A 364 -12.98 26.38 22.21
C ALA A 364 -14.30 25.64 22.42
N LEU A 365 -14.40 24.42 21.90
CA LEU A 365 -15.61 23.60 21.95
C LEU A 365 -15.29 22.21 22.50
N THR A 366 -16.10 21.71 23.43
CA THR A 366 -16.04 20.28 23.79
C THR A 366 -16.60 19.43 22.66
N ALA A 367 -16.07 18.21 22.49
CA ALA A 367 -16.62 17.25 21.52
C ALA A 367 -18.14 17.10 21.66
N THR A 368 -18.87 17.24 20.55
CA THR A 368 -20.34 17.24 20.54
C THR A 368 -20.90 16.79 19.18
N ASP A 369 -22.09 16.18 19.20
CA ASP A 369 -22.89 15.87 18.01
C ASP A 369 -23.84 17.03 17.62
N ALA A 370 -23.69 18.19 18.26
CA ALA A 370 -24.51 19.38 18.01
C ALA A 370 -23.73 20.40 17.18
N ALA A 371 -24.20 20.64 15.95
CA ALA A 371 -23.58 21.60 15.05
C ALA A 371 -23.73 23.05 15.57
N PRO A 372 -22.65 23.85 15.60
CA PRO A 372 -22.76 25.29 15.82
C PRO A 372 -23.43 25.97 14.62
N THR A 373 -23.91 27.20 14.83
CA THR A 373 -24.47 28.04 13.77
C THR A 373 -23.73 29.36 13.71
N LEU A 374 -23.66 29.97 12.53
CA LEU A 374 -23.07 31.28 12.36
C LEU A 374 -24.16 32.35 12.22
N MET A 375 -24.15 33.33 13.12
CA MET A 375 -25.04 34.49 13.03
C MET A 375 -24.35 35.62 12.25
N VAL A 376 -25.02 36.12 11.22
CA VAL A 376 -24.56 37.23 10.35
C VAL A 376 -25.36 38.49 10.68
N ASN A 377 -24.69 39.59 11.03
CA ASN A 377 -25.31 40.87 11.36
C ASN A 377 -24.90 41.96 10.35
N TYR A 378 -25.85 42.48 9.56
CA TYR A 378 -25.61 43.48 8.51
C TYR A 378 -25.65 44.95 8.99
N GLY A 379 -25.40 45.21 10.27
CA GLY A 379 -25.37 46.57 10.81
C GLY A 379 -26.72 47.30 10.91
N GLY A 380 -27.85 46.62 10.64
CA GLY A 380 -29.19 47.22 10.70
C GLY A 380 -30.31 46.22 11.00
N SER A 381 -30.45 45.79 12.26
CA SER A 381 -31.54 44.95 12.81
C SER A 381 -31.91 43.63 12.10
N THR A 382 -31.34 43.32 10.94
CA THR A 382 -31.49 42.07 10.21
C THR A 382 -30.30 41.18 10.55
N SER A 383 -30.61 40.03 11.14
CA SER A 383 -29.66 38.96 11.43
C SER A 383 -30.13 37.69 10.73
N ASP A 384 -29.22 37.03 10.03
CA ASP A 384 -29.47 35.72 9.42
C ASP A 384 -28.60 34.67 10.11
N ASN A 385 -29.14 33.47 10.30
CA ASN A 385 -28.36 32.33 10.76
C ASN A 385 -28.00 31.47 9.55
N VAL A 386 -26.70 31.27 9.36
CA VAL A 386 -26.15 30.35 8.37
C VAL A 386 -25.77 29.07 9.10
N ALA A 387 -26.28 27.94 8.63
CA ALA A 387 -25.91 26.64 9.16
C ALA A 387 -24.51 26.26 8.68
N LEU A 388 -23.70 25.70 9.59
CA LEU A 388 -22.40 25.12 9.26
C LEU A 388 -22.59 23.63 8.95
N ASN A 389 -21.89 23.11 7.95
CA ASN A 389 -21.96 21.72 7.53
C ASN A 389 -20.97 20.83 8.31
N VAL A 390 -20.96 20.98 9.63
CA VAL A 390 -20.08 20.23 10.54
C VAL A 390 -20.95 19.46 11.55
N PRO A 391 -21.44 18.26 11.19
CA PRO A 391 -22.41 17.54 12.00
C PRO A 391 -21.84 17.00 13.31
N VAL A 392 -20.53 16.78 13.39
CA VAL A 392 -19.84 16.25 14.56
C VAL A 392 -18.57 17.05 14.82
N ILE A 393 -18.43 17.53 16.06
CA ILE A 393 -17.24 18.20 16.56
C ILE A 393 -16.42 17.20 17.36
N TYR A 394 -15.20 16.93 16.93
CA TYR A 394 -14.24 16.07 17.62
C TYR A 394 -13.28 16.91 18.45
N GLY A 395 -12.97 16.47 19.67
CA GLY A 395 -11.87 17.04 20.44
C GLY A 395 -10.55 16.90 19.68
N GLY A 396 -9.64 17.85 19.79
CA GLY A 396 -8.32 17.77 19.16
C GLY A 396 -8.33 18.14 17.68
N ALA A 397 -9.50 18.47 17.12
CA ALA A 397 -9.66 18.98 15.77
C ALA A 397 -9.65 20.51 15.76
N TYR A 398 -9.20 21.08 14.63
CA TYR A 398 -9.29 22.50 14.34
C TYR A 398 -10.16 22.71 13.09
N TYR A 399 -11.26 23.43 13.28
CA TYR A 399 -12.24 23.76 12.25
C TYR A 399 -12.07 25.21 11.82
N THR A 400 -12.35 25.51 10.56
CA THR A 400 -12.30 26.88 10.06
C THR A 400 -13.39 27.12 9.04
N ALA A 401 -14.10 28.24 9.20
CA ALA A 401 -15.03 28.77 8.22
C ALA A 401 -14.59 30.19 7.83
N LEU A 402 -14.47 30.43 6.53
CA LEU A 402 -14.20 31.74 5.95
C LEU A 402 -15.51 32.28 5.36
N ALA A 403 -15.96 33.43 5.86
CA ALA A 403 -17.10 34.14 5.29
C ALA A 403 -16.66 35.13 4.22
N VAL A 404 -17.27 35.05 3.05
CA VAL A 404 -17.00 35.94 1.90
C VAL A 404 -18.30 36.57 1.39
N SER A 405 -18.18 37.68 0.66
CA SER A 405 -19.35 38.28 -0.01
C SER A 405 -19.75 37.46 -1.23
N ALA A 406 -21.04 37.35 -1.53
CA ALA A 406 -21.57 36.72 -2.73
C ALA A 406 -22.77 37.52 -3.25
N GLU A 407 -23.23 37.25 -4.48
CA GLU A 407 -24.39 37.94 -5.07
C GLU A 407 -25.66 37.83 -4.19
N SER A 408 -25.82 36.71 -3.49
CA SER A 408 -26.96 36.41 -2.60
C SER A 408 -26.76 36.80 -1.13
N GLY A 409 -25.65 37.45 -0.77
CA GLY A 409 -25.35 37.83 0.61
C GLY A 409 -23.97 37.35 1.07
N ILE A 410 -23.91 36.59 2.15
CA ILE A 410 -22.67 35.97 2.66
C ILE A 410 -22.65 34.49 2.27
N GLU A 411 -21.50 34.06 1.76
CA GLU A 411 -21.18 32.65 1.51
C GLU A 411 -20.11 32.18 2.49
N LEU A 412 -20.19 30.91 2.90
CA LEU A 412 -19.22 30.29 3.79
C LEU A 412 -18.40 29.26 3.03
N ILE A 413 -17.09 29.42 3.12
CA ILE A 413 -16.11 28.46 2.67
C ILE A 413 -15.66 27.69 3.91
N GLU A 414 -16.09 26.43 4.02
CA GLU A 414 -15.70 25.53 5.11
C GLU A 414 -14.47 24.73 4.72
N PHE A 415 -13.44 24.77 5.56
CA PHE A 415 -12.16 24.15 5.25
C PHE A 415 -12.15 22.71 5.77
N PRO A 416 -11.37 21.80 5.14
CA PRO A 416 -11.13 20.49 5.71
C PRO A 416 -10.66 20.59 7.17
N PRO A 417 -11.25 19.81 8.10
CA PRO A 417 -10.87 19.88 9.51
C PRO A 417 -9.49 19.29 9.73
N VAL A 418 -8.68 19.96 10.54
CA VAL A 418 -7.29 19.56 10.80
C VAL A 418 -7.20 18.80 12.11
N SER A 419 -6.62 17.59 12.07
CA SER A 419 -6.31 16.83 13.28
C SER A 419 -5.00 17.32 13.90
N LEU A 420 -5.09 18.05 15.02
CA LEU A 420 -3.92 18.53 15.75
C LEU A 420 -3.58 17.60 16.93
N ALA A 421 -4.61 17.15 17.63
CA ALA A 421 -4.52 16.31 18.82
C ALA A 421 -5.63 15.26 18.90
N GLN A 422 -6.26 14.89 17.77
CA GLN A 422 -7.30 13.86 17.80
C GLN A 422 -6.69 12.50 18.15
N THR A 423 -7.40 11.75 18.98
CA THR A 423 -7.06 10.41 19.45
C THR A 423 -8.26 9.49 19.25
N ILE A 424 -8.11 8.20 19.54
CA ILE A 424 -9.25 7.27 19.64
C ILE A 424 -10.28 7.67 20.71
N GLY A 425 -9.94 8.60 21.61
CA GLY A 425 -10.81 9.16 22.65
C GLY A 425 -11.48 10.49 22.30
N SER A 426 -11.30 11.00 21.08
CA SER A 426 -11.71 12.36 20.72
C SER A 426 -13.15 12.51 20.25
N ALA A 427 -13.83 11.41 19.97
CA ALA A 427 -15.23 11.45 19.53
C ALA A 427 -16.18 11.83 20.68
N PRO A 428 -17.33 12.46 20.37
CA PRO A 428 -18.36 12.72 21.36
C PRO A 428 -18.79 11.44 22.10
N GLY A 429 -18.95 11.54 23.42
CA GLY A 429 -19.35 10.42 24.26
C GLY A 429 -18.26 9.40 24.56
N SER A 430 -17.01 9.63 24.13
CA SER A 430 -15.90 8.76 24.48
C SER A 430 -15.53 8.86 25.97
N SER A 431 -15.32 7.71 26.60
CA SER A 431 -14.84 7.60 27.98
C SER A 431 -13.32 7.34 28.05
N LEU A 432 -12.66 7.12 26.91
CA LEU A 432 -11.21 6.99 26.82
C LEU A 432 -10.57 8.38 26.92
N VAL A 433 -10.44 8.89 28.14
CA VAL A 433 -9.40 9.88 28.42
C VAL A 433 -8.09 9.11 28.33
N SER A 434 -7.21 9.44 27.38
CA SER A 434 -5.92 8.74 27.29
C SER A 434 -5.26 8.78 28.67
N ALA A 435 -5.02 7.60 29.24
CA ALA A 435 -4.25 7.50 30.45
C ALA A 435 -2.84 7.98 30.10
N GLN A 436 -2.49 9.18 30.57
CA GLN A 436 -1.09 9.54 30.75
C GLN A 436 -0.39 8.33 31.37
N PRO A 437 0.72 7.81 30.81
CA PRO A 437 1.30 6.57 31.29
C PRO A 437 1.56 6.71 32.79
N GLU A 438 0.90 5.86 33.58
CA GLU A 438 1.18 5.76 35.00
C GLU A 438 2.67 5.41 35.11
N PRO A 439 3.47 6.14 35.91
CA PRO A 439 4.90 5.88 36.01
C PRO A 439 5.08 4.41 36.35
N ALA A 440 5.83 3.68 35.51
CA ALA A 440 6.06 2.25 35.68
C ALA A 440 6.42 1.97 37.14
N VAL A 441 5.55 1.23 37.83
CA VAL A 441 5.85 0.72 39.16
C VAL A 441 7.06 -0.20 38.98
N VAL A 442 8.21 0.24 39.48
CA VAL A 442 9.40 -0.58 39.58
C VAL A 442 9.06 -1.73 40.53
N VAL A 443 8.72 -2.88 39.96
CA VAL A 443 8.72 -4.14 40.71
C VAL A 443 10.18 -4.53 40.84
N GLU A 444 10.77 -4.27 42.02
CA GLU A 444 12.05 -4.87 42.40
C GLU A 444 11.91 -6.38 42.31
N LEU A 445 12.61 -7.02 41.38
CA LEU A 445 12.78 -8.47 41.39
C LEU A 445 13.51 -8.87 42.69
N PRO A 446 13.03 -9.87 43.44
CA PRO A 446 13.74 -10.35 44.61
C PRO A 446 15.07 -10.97 44.19
N THR A 447 16.13 -10.53 44.86
CA THR A 447 17.49 -11.05 44.72
C THR A 447 17.51 -12.51 45.20
N ALA A 448 17.69 -13.47 44.29
CA ALA A 448 17.95 -14.85 44.64
C ALA A 448 19.47 -15.06 44.76
N GLU A 449 19.91 -15.53 45.93
CA GLU A 449 21.30 -15.91 46.21
C GLU A 449 21.77 -17.07 45.31
N PRO A 450 23.06 -17.12 44.92
CA PRO A 450 23.60 -18.18 44.09
C PRO A 450 23.75 -19.49 44.88
N GLN A 451 23.06 -20.55 44.45
CA GLN A 451 23.32 -21.91 44.88
C GLN A 451 24.40 -22.54 43.98
N VAL A 452 25.43 -23.08 44.64
CA VAL A 452 26.54 -23.82 44.03
C VAL A 452 26.05 -25.19 43.55
N VAL A 453 26.26 -25.50 42.27
CA VAL A 453 26.06 -26.85 41.71
C VAL A 453 27.39 -27.33 41.13
N GLU A 454 27.85 -28.49 41.59
CA GLU A 454 29.07 -29.18 41.16
C GLU A 454 28.99 -29.66 39.69
N PRO A 455 30.13 -29.80 38.99
CA PRO A 455 30.15 -30.15 37.57
C PRO A 455 29.94 -31.66 37.37
N VAL A 456 28.98 -32.01 36.52
CA VAL A 456 28.87 -33.37 35.94
C VAL A 456 29.64 -33.41 34.62
N ALA A 457 30.48 -34.43 34.49
CA ALA A 457 31.34 -34.67 33.33
C ALA A 457 30.54 -34.94 32.03
N PRO A 458 31.03 -34.49 30.86
CA PRO A 458 30.41 -34.82 29.59
C PRO A 458 30.78 -36.26 29.15
N ALA A 459 29.78 -37.01 28.71
CA ALA A 459 29.96 -38.26 28.00
C ALA A 459 30.31 -37.99 26.54
N SER A 460 31.38 -38.65 26.09
CA SER A 460 31.82 -38.76 24.71
C SER A 460 30.80 -39.55 23.89
N ASP A 461 30.35 -38.98 22.78
CA ASP A 461 30.37 -39.58 21.44
C ASP A 461 29.59 -38.68 20.49
N SER A 462 30.32 -37.95 19.65
CA SER A 462 29.77 -37.35 18.43
C SER A 462 30.68 -37.79 17.30
N GLU A 463 30.09 -38.54 16.37
CA GLU A 463 30.74 -39.04 15.18
C GLU A 463 31.38 -37.90 14.39
N VAL A 464 32.62 -38.17 13.97
CA VAL A 464 33.42 -37.31 13.10
C VAL A 464 32.84 -37.38 11.67
N VAL A 465 32.26 -36.28 11.19
CA VAL A 465 32.07 -36.06 9.76
C VAL A 465 33.19 -35.14 9.28
N GLN A 466 34.03 -35.66 8.38
CA GLN A 466 35.16 -34.93 7.79
C GLN A 466 34.69 -33.68 7.04
N ALA A 467 35.35 -32.55 7.30
CA ALA A 467 35.18 -31.31 6.54
C ALA A 467 35.78 -31.45 5.13
N THR A 468 34.98 -31.14 4.12
CA THR A 468 35.42 -30.94 2.72
C THR A 468 36.33 -29.70 2.66
N PRO A 469 37.41 -29.68 1.85
CA PRO A 469 38.33 -28.55 1.80
C PRO A 469 37.66 -27.29 1.24
N PRO A 470 38.02 -26.08 1.70
CA PRO A 470 37.46 -24.84 1.17
C PRO A 470 37.85 -24.64 -0.31
N PRO A 471 36.96 -24.06 -1.14
CA PRO A 471 37.29 -23.70 -2.52
C PRO A 471 38.41 -22.64 -2.54
N ALA A 472 39.20 -22.64 -3.61
CA ALA A 472 40.31 -21.73 -3.81
C ALA A 472 39.89 -20.25 -3.75
N ALA A 473 40.79 -19.41 -3.20
CA ALA A 473 40.59 -17.98 -3.03
C ALA A 473 40.26 -17.27 -4.36
N THR A 474 39.08 -16.64 -4.39
CA THR A 474 38.67 -15.67 -5.41
C THR A 474 39.65 -14.49 -5.43
N ALA A 475 40.02 -14.01 -6.61
CA ALA A 475 40.94 -12.88 -6.77
C ALA A 475 40.46 -11.63 -5.99
N ALA A 476 41.41 -10.90 -5.38
CA ALA A 476 41.10 -9.68 -4.62
C ALA A 476 40.45 -8.61 -5.54
N PRO A 477 39.40 -7.90 -5.07
CA PRO A 477 38.71 -6.89 -5.86
C PRO A 477 39.65 -5.75 -6.25
N SER A 478 39.50 -5.23 -7.47
CA SER A 478 40.35 -4.18 -8.03
C SER A 478 39.92 -2.74 -7.69
N GLY A 479 38.83 -2.57 -6.93
CA GLY A 479 38.23 -1.29 -6.55
C GLY A 479 38.18 -1.07 -5.02
N PRO A 480 37.63 0.08 -4.55
CA PRO A 480 37.47 0.33 -3.12
C PRO A 480 36.48 -0.67 -2.49
N THR A 481 36.70 -1.01 -1.23
CA THR A 481 35.90 -1.98 -0.48
C THR A 481 35.49 -1.42 0.87
N GLY A 482 34.30 -1.74 1.36
CA GLY A 482 33.79 -1.34 2.67
C GLY A 482 33.58 -2.54 3.58
N ARG A 483 34.23 -2.59 4.75
CA ARG A 483 33.98 -3.64 5.75
C ARG A 483 32.91 -3.20 6.73
N ILE A 484 31.89 -4.01 6.97
CA ILE A 484 30.80 -3.71 7.91
C ILE A 484 31.32 -3.70 9.34
N ILE A 485 31.10 -2.60 10.05
CA ILE A 485 31.47 -2.39 11.45
C ILE A 485 30.20 -2.28 12.29
N LEU A 486 29.73 -3.42 12.79
CA LEU A 486 28.60 -3.53 13.72
C LEU A 486 28.99 -4.46 14.88
N ASP A 487 28.17 -4.51 15.92
CA ASP A 487 28.34 -5.50 17.00
C ASP A 487 28.30 -6.94 16.46
N PRO A 488 29.08 -7.88 17.04
CA PRO A 488 29.04 -9.28 16.63
C PRO A 488 27.62 -9.86 16.71
N GLY A 489 27.11 -10.38 15.59
CA GLY A 489 25.75 -10.94 15.48
C GLY A 489 24.69 -9.97 14.94
N ALA A 490 25.01 -8.68 14.77
CA ALA A 490 24.16 -7.73 14.07
C ALA A 490 24.34 -7.82 12.55
N ASN A 491 23.27 -7.51 11.81
CA ASN A 491 23.25 -7.49 10.34
C ASN A 491 22.94 -6.08 9.84
N LEU A 492 23.63 -5.66 8.78
CA LEU A 492 23.35 -4.43 8.06
C LEU A 492 22.26 -4.67 7.01
N GLN A 493 21.28 -3.77 6.94
CA GLN A 493 20.25 -3.77 5.91
C GLN A 493 20.80 -3.17 4.61
N LEU A 494 20.65 -3.88 3.49
CA LEU A 494 21.04 -3.43 2.15
C LEU A 494 19.84 -2.79 1.47
N ARG A 495 19.88 -1.48 1.17
CA ARG A 495 18.69 -0.71 0.75
C ARG A 495 18.56 -0.60 -0.77
N GLN A 496 17.33 -0.49 -1.28
CA GLN A 496 17.05 -0.25 -2.69
C GLN A 496 17.38 1.19 -3.15
N TYR A 497 17.26 2.18 -2.27
CA TYR A 497 17.59 3.59 -2.52
C TYR A 497 18.41 4.16 -1.34
N PRO A 498 19.11 5.31 -1.48
CA PRO A 498 19.92 5.94 -0.41
C PRO A 498 19.05 6.57 0.70
N SER A 499 18.16 5.78 1.29
CA SER A 499 17.28 6.17 2.38
C SER A 499 17.21 5.06 3.43
N ARG A 500 17.08 5.47 4.69
CA ARG A 500 16.89 4.56 5.83
C ARG A 500 15.54 3.84 5.77
N ASP A 501 14.61 4.34 4.97
CA ASP A 501 13.23 3.84 4.87
C ASP A 501 13.00 3.05 3.57
N ALA A 502 13.98 3.06 2.66
CA ALA A 502 13.90 2.29 1.42
C ALA A 502 13.85 0.77 1.68
N PHE A 503 13.23 0.05 0.74
CA PHE A 503 13.06 -1.40 0.79
C PHE A 503 14.40 -2.13 1.02
N SER A 504 14.40 -3.19 1.84
CA SER A 504 15.60 -3.99 2.08
C SER A 504 15.72 -5.11 1.06
N LEU A 505 16.83 -5.12 0.34
CA LEU A 505 17.20 -6.14 -0.66
C LEU A 505 17.90 -7.35 -0.05
N GLY A 506 18.31 -7.26 1.22
CA GLY A 506 18.98 -8.34 1.93
C GLY A 506 19.75 -7.88 3.17
N LEU A 507 20.30 -8.84 3.90
CA LEU A 507 21.08 -8.62 5.11
C LEU A 507 22.54 -9.02 4.90
N ALA A 508 23.47 -8.16 5.34
CA ALA A 508 24.89 -8.44 5.35
C ALA A 508 25.42 -8.51 6.80
N PRO A 509 26.01 -9.65 7.24
CA PRO A 509 26.52 -9.79 8.60
C PRO A 509 27.65 -8.82 8.95
N SER A 510 27.78 -8.49 10.23
CA SER A 510 28.94 -7.74 10.73
C SER A 510 30.27 -8.36 10.30
N GLY A 511 31.23 -7.52 9.90
CA GLY A 511 32.56 -7.94 9.46
C GLY A 511 32.67 -8.35 7.98
N THR A 512 31.54 -8.42 7.25
CA THR A 512 31.47 -8.65 5.80
C THR A 512 32.17 -7.55 5.02
N VAL A 513 32.82 -7.89 3.90
CA VAL A 513 33.46 -6.94 2.99
C VAL A 513 32.60 -6.76 1.74
N LEU A 514 32.29 -5.52 1.43
CA LEU A 514 31.49 -5.08 0.28
C LEU A 514 32.41 -4.42 -0.75
N ILE A 515 32.09 -4.51 -2.04
CA ILE A 515 32.70 -3.70 -3.09
C ILE A 515 31.96 -2.36 -3.11
N VAL A 516 32.67 -1.23 -3.13
CA VAL A 516 32.05 0.09 -3.17
C VAL A 516 32.08 0.63 -4.60
N ASN A 517 30.90 0.88 -5.16
CA ASN A 517 30.74 1.34 -6.54
C ASN A 517 30.83 2.84 -6.66
N GLY A 518 30.30 3.57 -5.68
CA GLY A 518 30.30 5.02 -5.65
C GLY A 518 29.45 5.58 -4.52
N ARG A 519 29.40 6.90 -4.43
CA ARG A 519 28.56 7.64 -3.48
C ARG A 519 27.38 8.30 -4.19
N GLU A 520 26.41 8.72 -3.41
CA GLU A 520 25.20 9.38 -3.89
C GLU A 520 25.48 10.58 -4.81
N GLY A 521 24.77 10.63 -5.94
CA GLY A 521 24.87 11.61 -7.02
C GLY A 521 23.51 12.11 -7.51
N ALA A 522 23.52 13.10 -8.41
CA ALA A 522 22.31 13.73 -8.93
C ALA A 522 21.32 12.73 -9.56
N PRO A 523 19.99 12.93 -9.40
CA PRO A 523 18.99 12.11 -10.07
C PRO A 523 19.07 12.30 -11.60
N VAL A 524 18.79 11.23 -12.35
CA VAL A 524 18.64 11.29 -13.81
C VAL A 524 17.16 11.39 -14.17
N PHE A 525 16.75 12.44 -14.89
CA PHE A 525 15.37 12.64 -15.37
C PHE A 525 15.20 12.16 -16.83
N LEU A 526 13.99 11.73 -17.19
CA LEU A 526 13.63 11.40 -18.57
C LEU A 526 13.61 12.68 -19.44
N PRO A 527 14.17 12.66 -20.67
CA PRO A 527 14.03 13.79 -21.59
C PRO A 527 12.61 13.79 -22.23
N ASP A 528 12.11 14.98 -22.57
CA ASP A 528 10.83 15.30 -23.26
C ASP A 528 9.56 15.56 -22.42
N VAL A 529 9.70 16.06 -21.19
CA VAL A 529 8.71 17.04 -20.69
C VAL A 529 9.25 18.42 -21.04
N ALA A 530 8.43 19.30 -21.62
CA ALA A 530 8.83 20.70 -21.80
C ALA A 530 9.18 21.26 -20.42
N THR A 531 10.48 21.31 -20.13
CA THR A 531 11.01 21.90 -18.91
C THR A 531 10.56 23.35 -18.88
N PRO A 532 9.79 23.83 -17.88
CA PRO A 532 9.96 25.21 -17.49
C PRO A 532 11.45 25.36 -17.22
N THR A 533 12.09 26.34 -17.85
CA THR A 533 13.45 26.75 -17.50
C THR A 533 13.57 26.74 -15.99
N LEU A 534 14.42 25.85 -15.45
CA LEU A 534 14.77 25.83 -14.04
C LEU A 534 15.02 27.28 -13.63
N ALA A 535 14.21 27.81 -12.71
CA ALA A 535 14.54 29.07 -12.08
C ALA A 535 15.93 28.90 -11.43
N PRO A 536 16.76 29.95 -11.36
CA PRO A 536 18.19 29.85 -11.04
C PRO A 536 18.53 29.31 -9.63
N GLU A 537 17.53 28.90 -8.84
CA GLU A 537 17.67 28.45 -7.45
C GLU A 537 16.87 27.18 -7.11
N ALA A 538 16.39 26.40 -8.10
CA ALA A 538 16.30 24.96 -7.84
C ALA A 538 17.75 24.53 -7.58
N THR A 539 18.07 24.17 -6.34
CA THR A 539 19.45 23.78 -6.01
C THR A 539 19.80 22.59 -6.88
N GLU A 540 20.53 22.87 -7.97
CA GLU A 540 21.22 21.86 -8.74
C GLU A 540 21.93 20.99 -7.72
N PHE A 541 21.78 19.68 -7.80
CA PHE A 541 22.44 18.76 -6.88
C PHE A 541 23.90 19.20 -6.72
N VAL A 542 24.22 19.81 -5.58
CA VAL A 542 25.57 20.28 -5.30
C VAL A 542 26.24 19.10 -4.64
N ASP A 543 27.13 18.47 -5.38
CA ASP A 543 27.97 17.40 -4.87
C ASP A 543 28.66 17.88 -3.57
N PRO A 544 28.34 17.30 -2.39
CA PRO A 544 28.88 17.75 -1.11
C PRO A 544 30.41 17.70 -1.02
N ALA A 545 31.06 16.88 -1.85
CA ALA A 545 32.51 16.81 -1.91
C ALA A 545 33.15 18.08 -2.51
N THR A 546 32.40 18.83 -3.32
CA THR A 546 32.85 20.10 -3.91
C THR A 546 32.87 21.25 -2.90
N LEU A 547 32.19 21.07 -1.76
CA LEU A 547 32.09 22.06 -0.68
C LEU A 547 33.14 21.86 0.43
N LEU A 548 34.01 20.85 0.29
CA LEU A 548 35.03 20.52 1.28
C LEU A 548 36.30 21.37 1.09
N GLU A 549 36.89 21.80 2.21
CA GLU A 549 38.24 22.35 2.24
C GLU A 549 39.27 21.32 1.73
N ALA A 550 40.41 21.80 1.24
CA ALA A 550 41.49 20.91 0.77
C ALA A 550 41.85 19.88 1.87
N ASP A 551 41.85 18.60 1.49
CA ASP A 551 42.10 17.43 2.34
C ASP A 551 40.98 17.01 3.34
N ALA A 552 39.83 17.71 3.44
CA ALA A 552 38.70 17.32 4.30
C ALA A 552 37.86 16.17 3.69
N ASP A 553 37.22 15.28 4.44
CA ASP A 553 36.41 14.17 3.86
C ASP A 553 34.91 14.34 4.20
N LEU A 554 34.05 13.64 3.47
CA LEU A 554 32.62 13.59 3.76
C LEU A 554 32.34 12.91 5.10
N ALA A 555 31.31 13.38 5.81
CA ALA A 555 30.85 12.78 7.05
C ALA A 555 30.20 11.42 6.76
N PRO A 556 30.67 10.31 7.36
CA PRO A 556 30.12 8.98 7.05
C PRO A 556 28.64 8.82 7.41
N GLY A 557 28.14 9.53 8.42
CA GLY A 557 26.72 9.52 8.81
C GLY A 557 25.76 10.05 7.76
N ASP A 558 26.24 10.96 6.92
CA ASP A 558 25.45 11.68 5.91
C ASP A 558 25.75 11.20 4.48
N THR A 559 26.61 10.17 4.33
CA THR A 559 27.04 9.69 3.02
C THR A 559 26.46 8.31 2.74
N TRP A 560 25.65 8.19 1.70
CA TRP A 560 25.19 6.91 1.17
C TRP A 560 26.13 6.40 0.08
N LEU A 561 26.42 5.10 0.13
CA LEU A 561 27.28 4.40 -0.81
C LEU A 561 26.50 3.33 -1.54
N ASN A 562 26.61 3.31 -2.87
CA ASN A 562 26.20 2.17 -3.67
C ASN A 562 27.30 1.10 -3.59
N VAL A 563 26.92 -0.13 -3.25
CA VAL A 563 27.84 -1.23 -2.96
C VAL A 563 27.37 -2.53 -3.59
N ASP A 564 28.30 -3.41 -3.93
CA ASP A 564 28.02 -4.80 -4.28
C ASP A 564 28.42 -5.73 -3.11
N TYR A 565 27.49 -6.54 -2.66
CA TYR A 565 27.70 -7.60 -1.68
C TYR A 565 27.67 -8.96 -2.37
N ILE A 566 28.76 -9.73 -2.30
CA ILE A 566 28.74 -11.14 -2.73
C ILE A 566 28.30 -12.00 -1.55
N ALA A 567 27.09 -12.54 -1.62
CA ALA A 567 26.51 -13.37 -0.59
C ALA A 567 27.18 -14.77 -0.53
N PRO A 568 27.13 -15.48 0.62
CA PRO A 568 27.81 -16.78 0.79
C PRO A 568 27.30 -17.89 -0.13
N ASP A 569 26.11 -17.73 -0.69
CA ASP A 569 25.48 -18.60 -1.68
C ASP A 569 26.00 -18.37 -3.11
N GLY A 570 26.87 -17.38 -3.31
CA GLY A 570 27.43 -17.00 -4.61
C GLY A 570 26.64 -15.91 -5.35
N GLY A 571 25.54 -15.42 -4.79
CA GLY A 571 24.78 -14.30 -5.34
C GLY A 571 25.42 -12.94 -5.09
N THR A 572 24.97 -11.90 -5.79
CA THR A 572 25.45 -10.52 -5.65
C THR A 572 24.28 -9.57 -5.40
N ILE A 573 24.38 -8.69 -4.42
CA ILE A 573 23.40 -7.63 -4.13
C ILE A 573 24.06 -6.27 -4.37
N ASN A 574 23.60 -5.56 -5.40
CA ASN A 574 23.87 -4.13 -5.58
C ASN A 574 22.87 -3.35 -4.71
N ALA A 575 23.34 -2.51 -3.79
CA ALA A 575 22.45 -1.83 -2.85
C ALA A 575 23.05 -0.53 -2.34
N TRP A 576 22.23 0.25 -1.65
CA TRP A 576 22.63 1.44 -0.94
C TRP A 576 22.81 1.15 0.55
N VAL A 577 23.90 1.63 1.13
CA VAL A 577 24.20 1.53 2.56
C VAL A 577 24.83 2.83 3.06
N ASN A 578 24.56 3.18 4.31
CA ASN A 578 25.13 4.38 4.91
C ASN A 578 26.59 4.14 5.33
N ALA A 579 27.49 5.06 4.97
CA ALA A 579 28.93 4.90 5.16
C ALA A 579 29.35 4.82 6.63
N GLN A 580 28.53 5.28 7.58
CA GLN A 580 28.83 5.18 9.02
C GLN A 580 29.02 3.73 9.50
N PHE A 581 28.43 2.76 8.79
CA PHE A 581 28.52 1.35 9.13
C PHE A 581 29.67 0.64 8.40
N LEU A 582 30.48 1.36 7.60
CA LEU A 582 31.55 0.79 6.79
C LEU A 582 32.93 1.38 7.11
N ASP A 583 33.94 0.52 7.25
CA ASP A 583 35.35 0.90 7.12
C ASP A 583 35.78 0.78 5.64
N VAL A 584 35.78 1.90 4.93
CA VAL A 584 36.06 1.95 3.49
C VAL A 584 37.55 2.10 3.20
N ARG A 585 38.08 1.21 2.36
CA ARG A 585 39.49 1.11 1.97
C ARG A 585 39.66 1.15 0.46
N ASP A 586 40.73 1.77 -0.02
CA ASP A 586 41.11 1.77 -1.42
C ASP A 586 41.67 0.39 -1.84
N ALA A 587 41.90 0.17 -3.14
CA ALA A 587 42.46 -1.09 -3.65
C ALA A 587 43.87 -1.43 -3.10
N ARG A 588 44.54 -0.52 -2.38
CA ARG A 588 45.83 -0.72 -1.70
C ARG A 588 45.68 -0.91 -0.18
N GLY A 589 44.45 -0.98 0.33
CA GLY A 589 44.14 -1.14 1.76
C GLY A 589 44.29 0.12 2.60
N ARG A 590 44.49 1.29 1.98
CA ARG A 590 44.55 2.59 2.69
C ARG A 590 43.14 3.10 2.91
N LYS A 591 42.93 3.98 3.88
CA LYS A 591 41.61 4.60 4.11
C LYS A 591 41.17 5.31 2.82
N GLN A 592 40.00 4.94 2.31
CA GLN A 592 39.40 5.60 1.15
C GLN A 592 38.74 6.89 1.61
N ARG A 593 39.06 8.00 0.94
CA ARG A 593 38.35 9.26 1.13
C ARG A 593 37.01 9.13 0.42
N LEU A 594 35.91 9.32 1.14
CA LEU A 594 34.55 9.18 0.61
C LEU A 594 34.31 10.21 -0.50
N ALA A 595 34.81 11.43 -0.35
CA ALA A 595 34.73 12.49 -1.35
C ALA A 595 35.29 12.10 -2.73
N ASP A 596 36.27 11.18 -2.77
CA ASP A 596 36.95 10.75 -3.99
C ASP A 596 36.24 9.58 -4.70
N LEU A 597 35.14 9.08 -4.15
CA LEU A 597 34.32 8.04 -4.78
C LEU A 597 33.51 8.63 -5.95
N PRO A 598 33.31 7.86 -7.05
CA PRO A 598 32.49 8.31 -8.17
C PRO A 598 31.03 8.48 -7.77
N LEU A 599 30.28 9.29 -8.52
CA LEU A 599 28.86 9.52 -8.28
C LEU A 599 28.00 8.43 -8.92
N VAL A 600 26.98 7.99 -8.21
CA VAL A 600 25.92 7.10 -8.70
C VAL A 600 24.58 7.81 -8.50
N PRO A 601 23.72 7.93 -9.53
CA PRO A 601 22.44 8.62 -9.41
C PRO A 601 21.59 8.10 -8.24
N ASN A 602 21.08 9.00 -7.40
CA ASN A 602 20.32 8.61 -6.21
C ASN A 602 18.97 7.95 -6.51
N ASN A 603 18.42 8.15 -7.71
CA ASN A 603 17.24 7.48 -8.22
C ASN A 603 17.55 6.16 -8.95
N GLN A 604 18.82 5.71 -8.98
CA GLN A 604 19.19 4.38 -9.46
C GLN A 604 18.96 3.35 -8.34
N ALA A 605 17.93 2.51 -8.53
CA ALA A 605 17.62 1.44 -7.60
C ALA A 605 18.73 0.36 -7.53
N GLY A 606 19.00 -0.14 -6.32
CA GLY A 606 19.75 -1.37 -6.10
C GLY A 606 18.98 -2.63 -6.51
N GLU A 607 19.69 -3.74 -6.71
CA GLU A 607 19.15 -5.03 -7.19
C GLU A 607 19.89 -6.22 -6.55
N ALA A 608 19.17 -7.29 -6.18
CA ALA A 608 19.74 -8.56 -5.73
C ALA A 608 19.68 -9.61 -6.85
N ARG A 609 20.80 -10.30 -7.12
CA ARG A 609 20.97 -11.29 -8.21
C ARG A 609 21.54 -12.59 -7.66
N ASN A 610 20.95 -13.73 -7.98
CA ASN A 610 21.49 -15.07 -7.67
C ASN A 610 21.70 -15.40 -6.17
N THR A 611 21.01 -14.76 -5.22
CA THR A 611 21.09 -15.06 -3.77
C THR A 611 20.01 -16.07 -3.33
N ALA A 612 20.31 -16.90 -2.33
CA ALA A 612 19.39 -17.80 -1.60
C ALA A 612 18.59 -17.08 -0.50
N VAL A 613 18.94 -15.82 -0.20
CA VAL A 613 18.02 -14.89 0.47
C VAL A 613 16.89 -14.58 -0.52
N THR A 614 15.66 -14.94 -0.19
CA THR A 614 14.49 -14.66 -1.01
C THR A 614 14.00 -13.22 -0.74
N PRO A 615 14.24 -12.24 -1.62
CA PRO A 615 13.42 -11.04 -1.64
C PRO A 615 11.96 -11.44 -1.98
N PRO A 616 10.94 -10.68 -1.54
CA PRO A 616 9.60 -10.80 -2.11
C PRO A 616 9.71 -10.67 -3.64
N PRO A 617 9.00 -11.50 -4.42
CA PRO A 617 9.27 -11.62 -5.85
C PRO A 617 8.94 -10.34 -6.62
N LEU A 618 9.83 -9.96 -7.55
CA LEU A 618 9.63 -8.94 -8.59
C LEU A 618 9.79 -9.58 -9.99
N PRO A 619 9.19 -8.99 -11.05
CA PRO A 619 8.87 -9.69 -12.30
C PRO A 619 10.09 -9.96 -13.18
N GLU A 620 10.25 -11.21 -13.64
CA GLU A 620 11.36 -11.62 -14.51
C GLU A 620 11.05 -11.41 -16.00
N ASN A 621 12.11 -11.17 -16.80
CA ASN A 621 12.14 -11.22 -18.27
C ASN A 621 11.95 -12.67 -18.78
N ILE A 622 10.86 -13.32 -18.38
CA ILE A 622 10.52 -14.67 -18.80
C ILE A 622 9.56 -14.59 -19.99
N VAL A 623 9.82 -15.37 -21.03
CA VAL A 623 8.80 -15.65 -22.03
C VAL A 623 7.83 -16.65 -21.42
N GLN A 624 6.59 -16.24 -21.18
CA GLN A 624 5.54 -17.14 -20.74
C GLN A 624 4.92 -17.85 -21.94
N ALA A 625 4.74 -19.15 -21.86
CA ALA A 625 3.98 -19.97 -22.77
C ALA A 625 2.57 -20.20 -22.19
N ILE A 626 1.57 -19.63 -22.82
CA ILE A 626 0.16 -19.74 -22.44
C ILE A 626 -0.51 -20.80 -23.31
N VAL A 627 -1.18 -21.77 -22.69
CA VAL A 627 -1.89 -22.84 -23.40
C VAL A 627 -3.18 -22.31 -24.01
N LEU A 628 -3.36 -22.44 -25.33
CA LEU A 628 -4.53 -21.96 -26.05
C LEU A 628 -4.98 -22.94 -27.15
N GLY A 629 -6.27 -22.88 -27.50
CA GLY A 629 -6.83 -23.62 -28.64
C GLY A 629 -7.11 -25.09 -28.34
N LEU A 630 -7.31 -25.45 -27.07
CA LEU A 630 -7.85 -26.75 -26.67
C LEU A 630 -9.38 -26.71 -26.69
N ASP A 631 -10.01 -27.81 -27.13
CA ASP A 631 -11.45 -27.96 -27.00
C ASP A 631 -11.86 -28.08 -25.52
N ALA A 632 -13.06 -27.62 -25.16
CA ALA A 632 -13.54 -27.62 -23.78
C ALA A 632 -13.50 -29.04 -23.16
N GLY A 633 -12.75 -29.18 -22.07
CA GLY A 633 -12.52 -30.46 -21.38
C GLY A 633 -11.29 -31.26 -21.86
N VAL A 634 -10.48 -30.70 -22.77
CA VAL A 634 -9.20 -31.28 -23.19
C VAL A 634 -8.06 -30.56 -22.48
N ASN A 635 -7.13 -31.32 -21.90
CA ASN A 635 -5.90 -30.80 -21.27
C ASN A 635 -4.68 -31.11 -22.15
N LEU A 636 -3.76 -30.15 -22.24
CA LEU A 636 -2.48 -30.33 -22.93
C LEU A 636 -1.51 -31.09 -22.03
N GLN A 637 -0.72 -31.99 -22.63
CA GLN A 637 0.23 -32.84 -21.90
C GLN A 637 1.63 -32.23 -21.91
N ILE A 638 2.21 -32.06 -20.72
CA ILE A 638 3.66 -31.82 -20.55
C ILE A 638 4.35 -33.17 -20.54
N ARG A 639 5.26 -33.44 -21.49
CA ARG A 639 5.85 -34.76 -21.72
C ARG A 639 7.31 -34.85 -21.30
N ARG A 640 7.77 -36.06 -20.98
CA ARG A 640 9.17 -36.32 -20.64
C ARG A 640 10.11 -36.24 -21.85
N THR A 641 9.60 -36.44 -23.07
CA THR A 641 10.36 -36.37 -24.34
C THR A 641 9.53 -35.65 -25.41
N PRO A 642 10.13 -35.00 -26.42
CA PRO A 642 9.42 -34.23 -27.45
C PRO A 642 8.81 -35.15 -28.51
N SER A 643 7.89 -36.00 -28.10
CA SER A 643 7.18 -36.93 -28.96
C SER A 643 5.77 -37.18 -28.45
N THR A 644 4.80 -37.36 -29.35
CA THR A 644 3.42 -37.66 -28.99
C THR A 644 3.25 -39.00 -28.27
N SER A 645 4.24 -39.89 -28.34
CA SER A 645 4.30 -41.14 -27.57
C SER A 645 5.09 -41.02 -26.25
N GLY A 646 5.63 -39.85 -25.92
CA GLY A 646 6.38 -39.60 -24.69
C GLY A 646 5.50 -39.64 -23.43
N GLU A 647 6.06 -40.14 -22.33
CA GLU A 647 5.41 -40.19 -20.99
C GLU A 647 4.89 -38.80 -20.58
N SER A 648 3.64 -38.73 -20.10
CA SER A 648 3.04 -37.49 -19.58
C SER A 648 3.44 -37.23 -18.13
N LEU A 649 3.94 -36.03 -17.86
CA LEU A 649 4.41 -35.54 -16.56
C LEU A 649 3.42 -34.59 -15.88
N ALA A 650 2.56 -33.92 -16.64
CA ALA A 650 1.47 -33.10 -16.11
C ALA A 650 0.41 -32.85 -17.20
N LEU A 651 -0.82 -32.56 -16.76
CA LEU A 651 -1.92 -32.10 -17.61
C LEU A 651 -2.21 -30.64 -17.27
N VAL A 652 -2.30 -29.80 -18.29
CA VAL A 652 -2.53 -28.37 -18.13
C VAL A 652 -3.73 -27.93 -18.98
N PRO A 653 -4.74 -27.26 -18.39
CA PRO A 653 -5.89 -26.75 -19.12
C PRO A 653 -5.54 -25.52 -19.96
N ASN A 654 -6.51 -25.04 -20.73
CA ASN A 654 -6.43 -23.76 -21.43
C ASN A 654 -6.13 -22.61 -20.44
N ASP A 655 -5.44 -21.57 -20.91
CA ASP A 655 -5.00 -20.39 -20.15
C ASP A 655 -3.97 -20.67 -19.05
N THR A 656 -3.47 -21.92 -18.95
CA THR A 656 -2.33 -22.22 -18.08
C THR A 656 -1.10 -21.48 -18.55
N VAL A 657 -0.52 -20.69 -17.66
CA VAL A 657 0.71 -19.93 -17.88
C VAL A 657 1.90 -20.74 -17.39
N MET A 658 2.85 -20.98 -18.30
CA MET A 658 4.10 -21.69 -18.02
C MET A 658 5.26 -20.82 -18.44
N GLU A 659 6.44 -21.05 -17.89
CA GLU A 659 7.68 -20.41 -18.33
C GLU A 659 8.27 -21.18 -19.53
N LEU A 660 8.62 -20.50 -20.62
CA LEU A 660 9.32 -21.09 -21.77
C LEU A 660 10.82 -21.17 -21.48
N LEU A 661 11.36 -22.39 -21.44
CA LEU A 661 12.80 -22.64 -21.26
C LEU A 661 13.54 -22.82 -22.59
N GLY A 662 12.83 -23.15 -23.67
CA GLY A 662 13.39 -23.28 -25.01
C GLY A 662 12.47 -24.07 -25.95
N VAL A 663 12.91 -24.28 -27.20
CA VAL A 663 12.21 -25.10 -28.21
C VAL A 663 13.19 -26.03 -28.90
N ASN A 664 12.69 -27.11 -29.50
CA ASN A 664 13.57 -27.98 -30.28
C ASN A 664 13.94 -27.37 -31.64
N GLU A 665 14.93 -27.94 -32.33
CA GLU A 665 15.46 -27.40 -33.58
C GLU A 665 14.36 -27.24 -34.66
N ALA A 666 13.39 -28.15 -34.69
CA ALA A 666 12.23 -28.11 -35.59
C ALA A 666 11.12 -27.13 -35.15
N ARG A 667 11.20 -26.55 -33.94
CA ARG A 667 10.21 -25.65 -33.31
C ARG A 667 8.80 -26.24 -33.16
N GLU A 668 8.67 -27.57 -33.19
CA GLU A 668 7.40 -28.29 -33.01
C GLU A 668 7.11 -28.57 -31.52
N TRP A 669 8.14 -28.56 -30.68
CA TRP A 669 8.05 -28.78 -29.24
C TRP A 669 8.73 -27.67 -28.45
N ALA A 670 8.07 -27.18 -27.41
CA ALA A 670 8.59 -26.25 -26.43
C ALA A 670 8.92 -26.99 -25.14
N PHE A 671 10.08 -26.72 -24.57
CA PHE A 671 10.45 -27.15 -23.23
C PHE A 671 10.05 -26.05 -22.25
N VAL A 672 9.20 -26.39 -21.29
CA VAL A 672 8.57 -25.42 -20.38
C VAL A 672 8.80 -25.78 -18.93
N ARG A 673 8.73 -24.78 -18.05
CA ARG A 673 8.67 -24.93 -16.60
C ARG A 673 7.28 -24.54 -16.11
N TYR A 674 6.62 -25.47 -15.44
CA TYR A 674 5.31 -25.27 -14.85
C TYR A 674 5.40 -25.42 -13.34
N VAL A 675 4.92 -24.40 -12.61
CA VAL A 675 4.77 -24.45 -11.16
C VAL A 675 3.34 -24.88 -10.86
N GLN A 676 3.19 -26.00 -10.16
CA GLN A 676 1.88 -26.54 -9.86
C GLN A 676 1.21 -25.79 -8.70
N PRO A 677 -0.12 -25.59 -8.74
CA PRO A 677 -0.87 -24.94 -7.67
C PRO A 677 -0.71 -25.62 -6.29
N GLU A 678 -0.50 -26.94 -6.28
CA GLU A 678 -0.33 -27.75 -5.06
C GLU A 678 1.09 -27.69 -4.46
N GLY A 679 2.03 -27.00 -5.14
CA GLY A 679 3.44 -26.97 -4.82
C GLY A 679 4.22 -28.04 -5.59
N GLY A 680 5.35 -27.64 -6.18
CA GLY A 680 6.21 -28.50 -7.01
C GLY A 680 6.40 -27.97 -8.44
N ILE A 681 7.48 -28.39 -9.08
CA ILE A 681 7.89 -27.90 -10.41
C ILE A 681 7.97 -29.08 -11.37
N VAL A 682 7.33 -28.93 -12.53
CA VAL A 682 7.42 -29.85 -13.66
C VAL A 682 8.16 -29.17 -14.80
N ARG A 683 9.20 -29.82 -15.34
CA ARG A 683 9.87 -29.38 -16.57
C ARG A 683 9.66 -30.43 -17.65
N GLY A 684 9.22 -30.04 -18.84
CA GLY A 684 8.97 -31.00 -19.90
C GLY A 684 8.53 -30.39 -21.22
N TRP A 685 8.27 -31.26 -22.19
CA TRP A 685 7.99 -30.91 -23.58
C TRP A 685 6.49 -30.79 -23.86
N VAL A 686 6.09 -29.69 -24.47
CA VAL A 686 4.70 -29.39 -24.86
C VAL A 686 4.66 -29.06 -26.35
N SER A 687 3.59 -29.42 -27.05
CA SER A 687 3.45 -29.10 -28.47
C SER A 687 3.23 -27.59 -28.65
N THR A 688 4.04 -26.97 -29.50
CA THR A 688 4.00 -25.50 -29.74
C THR A 688 2.72 -25.05 -30.44
N ARG A 689 2.00 -25.98 -31.08
CA ARG A 689 0.72 -25.72 -31.76
C ARG A 689 -0.35 -25.15 -30.84
N PHE A 690 -0.27 -25.46 -29.55
CA PHE A 690 -1.24 -25.04 -28.54
C PHE A 690 -0.68 -24.00 -27.60
N LEU A 691 0.40 -23.31 -27.98
CA LEU A 691 1.05 -22.29 -27.17
C LEU A 691 1.01 -20.94 -27.86
N ARG A 692 0.77 -19.90 -27.06
CA ARG A 692 1.07 -18.52 -27.39
C ARG A 692 2.12 -18.01 -26.42
N TYR A 693 3.06 -17.23 -26.91
CA TYR A 693 4.14 -16.71 -26.09
C TYR A 693 3.91 -15.25 -25.73
N THR A 694 4.19 -14.88 -24.49
CA THR A 694 4.17 -13.50 -24.03
C THR A 694 5.48 -13.17 -23.32
N PHE A 695 6.01 -11.96 -23.50
CA PHE A 695 7.20 -11.47 -22.81
C PHE A 695 6.86 -10.09 -22.26
N ARG A 696 6.90 -9.93 -20.93
CA ARG A 696 6.36 -8.74 -20.22
C ARG A 696 4.92 -8.45 -20.62
N ASP A 697 4.08 -9.49 -20.55
CA ASP A 697 2.64 -9.48 -20.84
C ASP A 697 2.23 -9.08 -22.28
N ARG A 698 3.21 -8.88 -23.18
CA ARG A 698 2.96 -8.68 -24.61
C ARG A 698 3.17 -9.96 -25.39
N SER A 699 2.22 -10.30 -26.27
CA SER A 699 2.39 -11.42 -27.21
C SER A 699 3.64 -11.21 -28.07
N ILE A 700 4.47 -12.24 -28.18
CA ILE A 700 5.70 -12.24 -28.96
C ILE A 700 5.73 -13.49 -29.84
N ASP A 701 6.26 -13.37 -31.05
CA ASP A 701 6.43 -14.50 -31.97
C ASP A 701 7.88 -14.99 -32.00
N TYR A 702 8.14 -16.06 -32.76
CA TYR A 702 9.46 -16.66 -32.81
C TYR A 702 10.53 -15.79 -33.48
N GLU A 703 10.16 -14.97 -34.45
CA GLU A 703 11.10 -14.08 -35.15
C GLU A 703 11.56 -12.96 -34.21
N GLU A 704 10.64 -12.42 -33.41
CA GLU A 704 10.95 -11.42 -32.41
C GLU A 704 11.66 -12.01 -31.18
N MET A 705 11.33 -13.24 -30.77
CA MET A 705 12.09 -13.95 -29.73
C MET A 705 13.54 -14.23 -30.18
N GLU A 706 13.75 -14.61 -31.44
CA GLU A 706 15.08 -14.88 -32.01
C GLU A 706 15.91 -13.60 -32.15
N THR A 707 15.30 -12.49 -32.59
CA THR A 707 15.95 -11.17 -32.69
C THR A 707 16.35 -10.61 -31.31
N ARG A 708 15.59 -10.96 -30.28
CA ARG A 708 15.84 -10.54 -28.89
C ARG A 708 16.67 -11.54 -28.09
N GLU A 709 17.15 -12.61 -28.73
CA GLU A 709 17.92 -13.70 -28.11
C GLU A 709 17.18 -14.39 -26.94
N LEU A 710 15.84 -14.40 -26.98
CA LEU A 710 14.96 -15.00 -25.97
C LEU A 710 14.62 -16.48 -26.26
N LEU A 711 15.16 -17.03 -27.35
CA LEU A 711 14.85 -18.38 -27.81
C LEU A 711 16.06 -19.31 -27.71
N ASN A 712 15.96 -20.29 -26.81
CA ASN A 712 16.98 -21.31 -26.64
C ASN A 712 16.62 -22.57 -27.45
N ILE A 713 17.56 -23.10 -28.25
CA ILE A 713 17.37 -24.36 -28.97
C ILE A 713 17.83 -25.52 -28.08
N ILE A 714 16.92 -26.45 -27.80
CA ILE A 714 17.14 -27.60 -26.93
C ILE A 714 17.10 -28.87 -27.77
N GLU A 715 18.15 -29.69 -27.66
CA GLU A 715 18.25 -30.99 -28.33
C GLU A 715 17.11 -31.94 -27.92
N ASP A 716 16.57 -32.73 -28.87
CA ASP A 716 15.48 -33.69 -28.61
C ASP A 716 15.85 -34.78 -27.58
N THR A 717 17.14 -34.89 -27.24
CA THR A 717 17.67 -35.80 -26.21
C THR A 717 17.43 -35.30 -24.78
N GLN A 718 17.11 -34.01 -24.59
CA GLN A 718 16.80 -33.44 -23.28
C GLN A 718 15.50 -34.05 -22.74
N ARG A 719 15.52 -34.53 -21.50
CA ARG A 719 14.34 -35.14 -20.86
C ARG A 719 13.76 -34.23 -19.78
N GLY A 720 12.43 -34.28 -19.65
CA GLY A 720 11.68 -33.62 -18.58
C GLY A 720 11.83 -34.30 -17.22
N ASP A 721 11.64 -33.53 -16.15
CA ASP A 721 11.74 -33.96 -14.76
C ASP A 721 10.64 -33.33 -13.87
N MET A 722 10.54 -33.83 -12.64
CA MET A 722 9.62 -33.33 -11.62
C MET A 722 10.34 -33.24 -10.27
N SER A 723 10.13 -32.17 -9.52
CA SER A 723 10.70 -31.99 -8.18
C SER A 723 10.02 -32.90 -7.14
N SER A 724 10.72 -33.25 -6.05
CA SER A 724 10.10 -33.96 -4.92
C SER A 724 9.01 -33.10 -4.27
N GLY A 725 7.75 -33.48 -4.45
CA GLY A 725 6.58 -32.71 -4.02
C GLY A 725 5.64 -32.30 -5.16
N ALA A 726 6.09 -32.34 -6.42
CA ALA A 726 5.24 -32.12 -7.58
C ALA A 726 4.27 -33.30 -7.76
N ALA A 727 2.98 -33.01 -7.91
CA ALA A 727 1.97 -34.00 -8.25
C ALA A 727 2.13 -34.39 -9.73
N GLY A 728 2.20 -35.68 -10.06
CA GLY A 728 2.05 -36.09 -11.46
C GLY A 728 0.66 -35.71 -11.99
N PRO A 729 0.36 -35.88 -13.29
CA PRO A 729 -1.02 -35.71 -13.75
C PRO A 729 -1.88 -36.67 -12.94
N ILE A 730 -3.02 -36.21 -12.41
CA ILE A 730 -3.93 -37.10 -11.68
C ILE A 730 -4.31 -38.20 -12.67
N ALA A 731 -3.80 -39.41 -12.44
CA ALA A 731 -4.22 -40.55 -13.22
C ALA A 731 -5.74 -40.69 -13.04
N PRO A 732 -6.51 -40.97 -14.10
CA PRO A 732 -7.94 -41.26 -13.95
C PRO A 732 -8.08 -42.31 -12.84
N THR A 733 -8.92 -42.00 -11.85
CA THR A 733 -9.01 -42.57 -10.49
C THR A 733 -7.91 -43.56 -10.08
N GLN A 734 -7.14 -43.18 -9.05
CA GLN A 734 -5.92 -43.89 -8.59
C GLN A 734 -5.99 -45.41 -8.73
N ASN A 735 -5.20 -45.98 -9.66
CA ASN A 735 -4.88 -47.42 -9.63
C ASN A 735 -3.68 -47.64 -8.67
N PRO A 736 -3.76 -48.54 -7.68
CA PRO A 736 -4.77 -49.57 -7.54
C PRO A 736 -6.07 -49.08 -6.90
N LEU A 737 -7.16 -49.17 -7.66
CA LEU A 737 -8.53 -49.06 -7.18
C LEU A 737 -8.86 -50.36 -6.45
N ARG A 738 -8.26 -50.54 -5.28
CA ARG A 738 -8.58 -51.64 -4.37
C ARG A 738 -9.64 -51.19 -3.39
N ASP A 739 -10.56 -52.10 -3.13
CA ASP A 739 -11.65 -51.95 -2.15
C ASP A 739 -12.67 -50.85 -2.48
N VAL A 740 -12.78 -50.48 -3.76
CA VAL A 740 -13.78 -49.54 -4.30
C VAL A 740 -14.46 -50.10 -5.55
N VAL A 741 -15.68 -49.66 -5.82
CA VAL A 741 -16.40 -50.02 -7.05
C VAL A 741 -15.90 -49.12 -8.18
N VAL A 742 -15.44 -49.74 -9.26
CA VAL A 742 -14.86 -49.07 -10.42
C VAL A 742 -15.79 -49.19 -11.61
N GLY A 743 -16.25 -48.07 -12.13
CA GLY A 743 -16.96 -47.99 -13.40
C GLY A 743 -16.00 -47.65 -14.54
N THR A 744 -15.96 -48.46 -15.58
CA THR A 744 -15.18 -48.17 -16.81
C THR A 744 -16.14 -47.76 -17.92
N ILE A 745 -15.90 -46.59 -18.51
CA ILE A 745 -16.72 -46.04 -19.58
C ILE A 745 -16.58 -46.89 -20.85
N GLN A 746 -17.70 -47.18 -21.51
CA GLN A 746 -17.79 -47.88 -22.79
C GLN A 746 -18.63 -47.07 -23.77
N LEU A 747 -17.96 -46.46 -24.74
CA LEU A 747 -18.54 -45.63 -25.80
C LEU A 747 -17.92 -46.00 -27.14
N ASN A 748 -18.47 -45.43 -28.22
CA ASN A 748 -17.84 -45.49 -29.53
C ASN A 748 -16.64 -44.52 -29.59
N ALA A 749 -15.64 -44.85 -30.42
CA ALA A 749 -14.45 -44.02 -30.59
C ALA A 749 -14.81 -42.56 -30.94
N GLY A 750 -14.27 -41.62 -30.16
CA GLY A 750 -14.52 -40.18 -30.30
C GLY A 750 -15.76 -39.64 -29.59
N ALA A 751 -16.56 -40.49 -28.93
CA ALA A 751 -17.67 -40.05 -28.08
C ALA A 751 -17.21 -39.83 -26.63
N ASN A 752 -17.84 -38.85 -25.96
CA ASN A 752 -17.60 -38.52 -24.55
C ASN A 752 -18.89 -38.68 -23.74
N LEU A 753 -18.75 -39.11 -22.50
CA LEU A 753 -19.83 -39.22 -21.54
C LEU A 753 -19.82 -38.02 -20.59
N HIS A 754 -20.99 -37.43 -20.38
CA HIS A 754 -21.11 -36.26 -19.49
C HIS A 754 -21.10 -36.68 -18.01
N LEU A 755 -20.31 -35.97 -17.21
CA LEU A 755 -20.46 -35.88 -15.75
C LEU A 755 -21.41 -34.72 -15.45
N ARG A 756 -22.51 -34.94 -14.73
CA ARG A 756 -23.58 -33.94 -14.54
C ARG A 756 -23.78 -33.57 -13.08
N ARG A 757 -24.21 -32.33 -12.84
CA ARG A 757 -24.48 -31.83 -11.47
C ARG A 757 -25.62 -32.59 -10.78
N ASN A 758 -26.67 -32.95 -11.52
CA ASN A 758 -27.83 -33.71 -11.05
C ASN A 758 -28.08 -34.95 -11.94
N PRO A 759 -28.71 -36.03 -11.42
CA PRO A 759 -28.94 -37.29 -12.14
C PRO A 759 -30.09 -37.20 -13.16
N ASN A 760 -29.97 -36.27 -14.12
CA ASN A 760 -30.89 -36.17 -15.25
C ASN A 760 -30.15 -35.66 -16.49
N ALA A 761 -30.64 -36.04 -17.68
CA ALA A 761 -29.97 -35.78 -18.95
C ALA A 761 -29.90 -34.29 -19.34
N ASN A 762 -30.75 -33.45 -18.73
CA ASN A 762 -30.81 -32.01 -18.98
C ASN A 762 -30.00 -31.19 -17.96
N SER A 763 -29.43 -31.83 -16.94
CA SER A 763 -28.61 -31.16 -15.94
C SER A 763 -27.32 -30.63 -16.56
N GLU A 764 -26.81 -29.51 -16.04
CA GLU A 764 -25.48 -28.98 -16.36
C GLU A 764 -24.41 -30.10 -16.36
N SER A 765 -23.60 -30.12 -17.43
CA SER A 765 -22.47 -31.01 -17.58
C SER A 765 -21.24 -30.36 -16.96
N LEU A 766 -20.72 -30.97 -15.90
CA LEU A 766 -19.52 -30.56 -15.18
C LEU A 766 -18.24 -30.95 -15.92
N ALA A 767 -18.24 -32.11 -16.61
CA ALA A 767 -17.09 -32.60 -17.39
C ALA A 767 -17.51 -33.54 -18.52
N LEU A 768 -16.62 -33.73 -19.50
CA LEU A 768 -16.73 -34.72 -20.58
C LEU A 768 -15.68 -35.81 -20.38
N MET A 769 -16.13 -37.05 -20.27
CA MET A 769 -15.30 -38.21 -19.91
C MET A 769 -15.15 -39.13 -21.12
N PRO A 770 -13.92 -39.34 -21.63
CA PRO A 770 -13.69 -40.20 -22.79
C PRO A 770 -13.95 -41.69 -22.53
N ASP A 771 -14.08 -42.45 -23.62
CA ASP A 771 -14.13 -43.92 -23.60
C ASP A 771 -12.94 -44.54 -22.84
N GLY A 772 -13.18 -45.63 -22.12
CA GLY A 772 -12.14 -46.35 -21.36
C GLY A 772 -11.74 -45.71 -20.02
N THR A 773 -12.28 -44.53 -19.69
CA THR A 773 -12.03 -43.87 -18.40
C THR A 773 -12.53 -44.74 -17.24
N GLN A 774 -11.69 -44.91 -16.21
CA GLN A 774 -12.06 -45.58 -14.96
C GLN A 774 -12.46 -44.55 -13.91
N LEU A 775 -13.55 -44.85 -13.18
CA LEU A 775 -14.22 -43.96 -12.24
C LEU A 775 -14.50 -44.68 -10.93
N ILE A 776 -14.32 -44.01 -9.80
CA ILE A 776 -14.80 -44.49 -8.49
C ILE A 776 -16.30 -44.23 -8.44
N VAL A 777 -17.09 -45.28 -8.24
CA VAL A 777 -18.54 -45.20 -8.11
C VAL A 777 -18.91 -45.24 -6.63
N SER A 778 -19.48 -44.14 -6.14
CA SER A 778 -19.79 -43.95 -4.72
C SER A 778 -21.26 -44.16 -4.38
N GLY A 779 -22.15 -44.12 -5.37
CA GLY A 779 -23.59 -44.35 -5.16
C GLY A 779 -24.40 -44.37 -6.46
N ARG A 780 -25.71 -44.60 -6.34
CA ARG A 780 -26.65 -44.61 -7.47
C ARG A 780 -28.01 -44.03 -7.12
N THR A 781 -28.82 -43.75 -8.13
CA THR A 781 -30.26 -43.51 -7.94
C THR A 781 -31.00 -44.82 -7.61
N ASP A 782 -32.19 -44.70 -7.04
CA ASP A 782 -33.11 -45.81 -6.75
C ASP A 782 -33.45 -46.62 -8.02
N THR A 783 -33.64 -45.94 -9.15
CA THR A 783 -33.88 -46.52 -10.48
C THR A 783 -32.63 -47.15 -11.12
N ALA A 784 -31.43 -46.89 -10.59
CA ALA A 784 -30.13 -47.27 -11.15
C ALA A 784 -29.82 -46.72 -12.56
N GLU A 785 -30.56 -45.73 -13.05
CA GLU A 785 -30.28 -45.08 -14.35
C GLU A 785 -29.05 -44.15 -14.29
N TRP A 786 -28.73 -43.65 -13.09
CA TRP A 786 -27.61 -42.76 -12.84
C TRP A 786 -26.74 -43.26 -11.70
N VAL A 787 -25.44 -43.09 -11.86
CA VAL A 787 -24.42 -43.42 -10.85
C VAL A 787 -23.64 -42.17 -10.49
N GLN A 788 -23.40 -41.98 -9.20
CA GLN A 788 -22.56 -40.93 -8.67
C GLN A 788 -21.10 -41.39 -8.74
N VAL A 789 -20.27 -40.58 -9.38
CA VAL A 789 -18.89 -40.91 -9.70
C VAL A 789 -17.98 -39.73 -9.40
N GLU A 790 -16.72 -40.03 -9.13
CA GLU A 790 -15.67 -39.03 -9.02
C GLU A 790 -14.75 -39.07 -10.24
N PHE A 791 -14.52 -37.91 -10.86
CA PHE A 791 -13.64 -37.74 -12.02
C PHE A 791 -12.87 -36.43 -11.87
N GLU A 792 -11.53 -36.50 -11.98
CA GLU A 792 -10.63 -35.33 -11.83
C GLU A 792 -10.91 -34.49 -10.57
N GLY A 793 -11.23 -35.15 -9.44
CA GLY A 793 -11.53 -34.50 -8.16
C GLY A 793 -12.94 -33.90 -8.06
N GLN A 794 -13.78 -34.06 -9.08
CA GLN A 794 -15.17 -33.61 -9.08
C GLN A 794 -16.14 -34.77 -8.89
N VAL A 795 -17.07 -34.62 -7.95
CA VAL A 795 -18.16 -35.58 -7.73
C VAL A 795 -19.40 -35.15 -8.53
N GLY A 796 -19.91 -36.04 -9.35
CA GLY A 796 -21.11 -35.79 -10.17
C GLY A 796 -21.83 -37.06 -10.57
N TRP A 797 -22.85 -36.92 -11.41
CA TRP A 797 -23.74 -37.98 -11.85
C TRP A 797 -23.54 -38.32 -13.31
N THR A 798 -23.45 -39.60 -13.65
CA THR A 798 -23.37 -40.03 -15.04
C THR A 798 -24.29 -41.21 -15.33
N SER A 799 -24.58 -41.43 -16.61
CA SER A 799 -25.56 -42.43 -17.04
C SER A 799 -24.97 -43.84 -16.91
N SER A 800 -25.62 -44.69 -16.12
CA SER A 800 -25.10 -46.02 -15.78
C SER A 800 -24.98 -46.96 -17.00
N ARG A 801 -25.72 -46.66 -18.08
CA ARG A 801 -25.81 -47.45 -19.32
C ARG A 801 -24.49 -47.53 -20.11
N TYR A 802 -23.56 -46.64 -19.83
CA TYR A 802 -22.28 -46.53 -20.54
C TYR A 802 -21.11 -46.97 -19.69
N LEU A 803 -21.35 -47.68 -18.58
CA LEU A 803 -20.30 -48.14 -17.69
C LEU A 803 -20.37 -49.65 -17.50
N SER A 804 -19.20 -50.29 -17.46
CA SER A 804 -19.02 -51.63 -16.93
C SER A 804 -18.41 -51.55 -15.53
N TYR A 805 -18.94 -52.31 -14.56
CA TYR A 805 -18.55 -52.20 -13.15
C TYR A 805 -17.67 -53.36 -12.72
N THR A 806 -16.62 -53.05 -11.95
CA THR A 806 -15.75 -54.04 -11.32
C THR A 806 -15.43 -53.65 -9.88
N PHE A 807 -15.13 -54.63 -9.03
CA PHE A 807 -14.61 -54.43 -7.67
C PHE A 807 -13.42 -55.37 -7.51
N ASN A 808 -12.25 -54.82 -7.20
CA ASN A 808 -10.99 -55.58 -7.16
C ASN A 808 -10.74 -56.42 -8.44
N GLY A 809 -11.16 -55.91 -9.60
CA GLY A 809 -10.98 -56.55 -10.92
C GLY A 809 -11.99 -57.65 -11.28
N ALA A 810 -12.93 -58.01 -10.38
CA ALA A 810 -14.04 -58.90 -10.68
C ALA A 810 -15.29 -58.09 -11.10
N SER A 811 -16.10 -58.61 -12.02
CA SER A 811 -17.37 -57.97 -12.41
C SER A 811 -18.24 -57.70 -11.18
N TYR A 812 -18.79 -56.50 -11.09
CA TYR A 812 -19.62 -56.05 -9.96
C TYR A 812 -21.03 -55.70 -10.44
N ASP A 813 -22.05 -56.00 -9.63
CA ASP A 813 -23.44 -55.73 -9.99
C ASP A 813 -23.80 -54.26 -9.67
N LEU A 814 -24.33 -53.55 -10.65
CA LEU A 814 -24.84 -52.19 -10.51
C LEU A 814 -25.91 -52.09 -9.39
N GLN A 815 -26.75 -53.11 -9.23
CA GLN A 815 -27.80 -53.08 -8.21
C GLN A 815 -27.25 -53.19 -6.78
N ALA A 816 -26.03 -53.70 -6.62
CA ALA A 816 -25.33 -53.81 -5.34
C ALA A 816 -24.62 -52.51 -4.92
N ILE A 817 -24.67 -51.46 -5.75
CA ILE A 817 -24.18 -50.11 -5.40
C ILE A 817 -25.24 -49.42 -4.51
N PRO A 818 -24.84 -48.77 -3.40
CA PRO A 818 -25.77 -48.12 -2.48
C PRO A 818 -26.55 -46.97 -3.11
N VAL A 819 -27.80 -46.78 -2.69
CA VAL A 819 -28.67 -45.68 -3.15
C VAL A 819 -28.35 -44.41 -2.37
N THR A 820 -28.01 -43.33 -3.08
CA THR A 820 -27.75 -42.01 -2.47
C THR A 820 -29.08 -41.27 -2.25
N VAL A 821 -29.34 -40.83 -1.02
CA VAL A 821 -30.57 -40.09 -0.67
C VAL A 821 -30.37 -38.59 -0.96
N MET A 822 -31.13 -38.05 -1.91
CA MET A 822 -31.09 -36.62 -2.26
C MET A 822 -32.05 -35.83 -1.37
N LEU A 823 -31.53 -34.96 -0.50
CA LEU A 823 -32.35 -34.03 0.28
C LEU A 823 -32.72 -32.82 -0.59
N GLY A 824 -34.00 -32.74 -1.01
CA GLY A 824 -34.59 -31.51 -1.54
C GLY A 824 -35.01 -31.55 -3.01
N ILE A 825 -36.07 -32.31 -3.32
CA ILE A 825 -36.98 -31.99 -4.43
C ILE A 825 -38.35 -32.63 -4.15
N THR A 826 -39.34 -31.80 -3.83
CA THR A 826 -40.75 -32.21 -3.85
C THR A 826 -41.18 -32.28 -5.32
N PRO A 827 -41.78 -33.39 -5.80
CA PRO A 827 -42.23 -33.47 -7.18
C PRO A 827 -43.43 -32.55 -7.41
N THR A 828 -43.31 -31.62 -8.34
CA THR A 828 -44.46 -30.89 -8.91
C THR A 828 -45.34 -31.89 -9.68
N PRO A 829 -46.65 -31.96 -9.44
CA PRO A 829 -47.51 -32.92 -10.11
C PRO A 829 -47.70 -32.60 -11.59
N GLU A 830 -47.73 -33.67 -12.37
CA GLU A 830 -47.91 -33.75 -13.82
C GLU A 830 -49.28 -33.19 -14.26
N VAL A 831 -49.27 -32.22 -15.18
CA VAL A 831 -50.50 -31.76 -15.86
C VAL A 831 -50.69 -32.61 -17.11
N THR A 832 -51.70 -33.48 -17.07
CA THR A 832 -52.19 -34.23 -18.22
C THR A 832 -53.06 -33.31 -19.09
N PRO A 833 -52.89 -33.28 -20.43
CA PRO A 833 -53.83 -32.59 -21.30
C PRO A 833 -55.08 -33.45 -21.48
N SER A 834 -56.25 -32.91 -21.13
CA SER A 834 -57.54 -33.50 -21.51
C SER A 834 -57.96 -33.01 -22.89
N ALA A 835 -58.62 -33.93 -23.60
CA ALA A 835 -59.12 -33.86 -24.98
C ALA A 835 -60.04 -32.70 -25.31
#